data_AF-A0A9P6TS96-F1
#
_entry.id   AF-A0A9P6TS96-F1
#
_cell.length_a   1.000
_cell.length_b   1.000
_cell.length_c   1.000
_cell.angle_alpha   90.00
_cell.angle_beta   90.00
_cell.angle_gamma   90.00
#
_symmetry.space_group_name_H-M   'P 1'
#
loop_
_entity.id
_entity.type
_entity.pdbx_description
1 polymer ?
#
loop_
_entity_poly.entity_id
_entity_poly.type
_entity_poly.pdbx_seq_one_letter_code
_entity_poly.pdbx_strand_id
1 'polypeptide(L)'
;MKIALAQINVTVGDFAGNIEKIVAAAQAVHDAGASLMVAPELALSGYPPEDLLLRPAFYTVSHAALNELATQLARFAGLHVLVGHPHRVDPAGEVNPSKPIGRGVPPVDTFNAASLLVDGRIAGTYLKQELPNAEVFDEKRYFASNPQPFVFELNGVTFGVVLCEDVWHASAALLAKAAGAQVLLVPNGSPYHLSKEYVRVDTLRERILETGLPMVYLNMVGAQDELVFDGGSFVLDARGELVARMPQFIEQIAIVEFDGALPLRGGIAPRESVEAQVYAALVLGVRDYLSKNEFPGAIIGLSGGVDSALVLAIACDALGAERVRAVMMPSRYTADISTSDAAEMARRVGVRYDEIAIEPMFDAFRTSLSAEFAGLREDATEENIQARIRGTLLMALSNKFGSIVLTTGNKSEMAVGYCTLYGDMAGGFAVIKDIAKTLVYRLCRYRNAATTFATRDIIPERILTRAPSAELRESQTDQDSLPSYEVLDAIMRMYMEEDRSLDDIAAAGHARADVERVTRLIKVNEYKRRQAPIGIRRDVVTVRMDDVAPQRGAWRGAATECPTRHTMKRITAIIKPFKLDEVREALAEVGLTGLTVTEVKGFGRQKGHTELYRGAEYVVDFLPKVKIDVVVANDQVDPTLDAIIGAARTGKIGDGKIFVADIERAIRIRTGEENEAAV
;
A
#
# COMPACT_ATOMS: atom_id res chain seq x y z
N MET A 1 -19.47 32.95 -7.30
CA MET A 1 -18.99 32.44 -6.00
C MET A 1 -17.56 31.93 -6.13
N LYS A 2 -16.76 32.01 -5.07
CA LYS A 2 -15.37 31.53 -5.03
C LYS A 2 -15.26 30.35 -4.06
N ILE A 3 -14.65 29.26 -4.52
CA ILE A 3 -14.35 28.06 -3.72
C ILE A 3 -12.83 27.90 -3.66
N ALA A 4 -12.30 27.63 -2.48
CA ALA A 4 -10.90 27.38 -2.26
C ALA A 4 -10.59 25.89 -2.09
N LEU A 5 -9.55 25.45 -2.78
CA LEU A 5 -8.96 24.13 -2.66
C LEU A 5 -7.70 24.24 -1.80
N ALA A 6 -7.77 23.77 -0.56
CA ALA A 6 -6.62 23.73 0.34
C ALA A 6 -5.86 22.41 0.14
N GLN A 7 -4.97 22.37 -0.87
CA GLN A 7 -4.04 21.25 -1.08
C GLN A 7 -2.89 21.36 -0.08
N ILE A 8 -3.12 20.82 1.12
CA ILE A 8 -2.25 20.98 2.29
C ILE A 8 -1.53 19.67 2.66
N ASN A 9 -0.35 19.84 3.27
CA ASN A 9 0.48 18.76 3.80
C ASN A 9 0.32 18.66 5.31
N VAL A 10 -0.49 17.71 5.74
CA VAL A 10 -0.83 17.42 7.14
C VAL A 10 0.03 16.26 7.67
N THR A 11 0.13 16.17 8.99
CA THR A 11 0.94 15.15 9.68
C THR A 11 0.04 14.25 10.51
N VAL A 12 0.24 12.93 10.41
CA VAL A 12 -0.53 11.93 11.16
C VAL A 12 -0.37 12.16 12.67
N GLY A 13 -1.48 12.33 13.37
CA GLY A 13 -1.54 12.48 14.83
C GLY A 13 -1.20 13.88 15.37
N ASP A 14 -0.67 14.78 14.56
CA ASP A 14 -0.36 16.16 14.97
C ASP A 14 -1.58 17.09 14.80
N PHE A 15 -2.59 16.89 15.66
CA PHE A 15 -3.82 17.67 15.62
C PHE A 15 -3.57 19.19 15.74
N ALA A 16 -2.62 19.60 16.58
CA ALA A 16 -2.32 21.03 16.80
C ALA A 16 -1.73 21.65 15.53
N GLY A 17 -0.67 21.05 14.95
CA GLY A 17 -0.07 21.54 13.72
C GLY A 17 -1.03 21.48 12.53
N ASN A 18 -1.90 20.47 12.47
CA ASN A 18 -2.92 20.37 11.43
C ASN A 18 -3.99 21.48 11.57
N ILE A 19 -4.44 21.80 12.79
CA ILE A 19 -5.34 22.95 13.05
C ILE A 19 -4.67 24.23 12.60
N GLU A 20 -3.42 24.48 13.00
CA GLU A 20 -2.68 25.68 12.61
C GLU A 20 -2.61 25.83 11.09
N LYS A 21 -2.30 24.75 10.37
CA LYS A 21 -2.28 24.72 8.90
C LYS A 21 -3.66 25.03 8.30
N ILE A 22 -4.73 24.40 8.79
CA ILE A 22 -6.09 24.62 8.27
C ILE A 22 -6.55 26.05 8.55
N VAL A 23 -6.24 26.59 9.74
CA VAL A 23 -6.59 27.95 10.12
C VAL A 23 -5.79 28.98 9.31
N ALA A 24 -4.51 28.74 9.05
CA ALA A 24 -3.69 29.58 8.18
C ALA A 24 -4.22 29.57 6.74
N ALA A 25 -4.64 28.40 6.24
CA ALA A 25 -5.29 28.29 4.94
C ALA A 25 -6.62 29.07 4.92
N ALA A 26 -7.46 28.92 5.95
CA ALA A 26 -8.72 29.64 6.06
C ALA A 26 -8.53 31.16 6.08
N GLN A 27 -7.49 31.67 6.75
CA GLN A 27 -7.12 33.09 6.73
C GLN A 27 -6.84 33.56 5.30
N ALA A 28 -5.93 32.88 4.59
CA ALA A 28 -5.58 33.24 3.22
C ALA A 28 -6.78 33.18 2.26
N VAL A 29 -7.67 32.20 2.47
CA VAL A 29 -8.90 32.02 1.69
C VAL A 29 -9.94 33.12 1.98
N HIS A 30 -10.13 33.47 3.24
CA HIS A 30 -11.00 34.56 3.65
C HIS A 30 -10.52 35.89 3.05
N ASP A 31 -9.21 36.17 3.10
CA ASP A 31 -8.62 37.38 2.52
C ASP A 31 -8.78 37.45 1.00
N ALA A 32 -8.83 36.29 0.32
CA ALA A 32 -9.14 36.18 -1.10
C ALA A 32 -10.65 36.30 -1.43
N GLY A 33 -11.51 36.42 -0.42
CA GLY A 33 -12.96 36.57 -0.53
C GLY A 33 -13.68 35.30 -0.98
N ALA A 34 -13.16 34.11 -0.66
CA ALA A 34 -13.88 32.87 -0.92
C ALA A 34 -14.97 32.60 0.12
N SER A 35 -16.05 31.95 -0.31
CA SER A 35 -17.19 31.62 0.57
C SER A 35 -17.11 30.19 1.10
N LEU A 36 -16.31 29.33 0.45
CA LEU A 36 -16.12 27.93 0.82
C LEU A 36 -14.64 27.56 0.70
N MET A 37 -14.10 26.89 1.70
CA MET A 37 -12.83 26.19 1.65
C MET A 37 -13.08 24.69 1.81
N VAL A 38 -12.46 23.89 0.95
CA VAL A 38 -12.42 22.43 1.09
C VAL A 38 -11.01 22.05 1.54
N ALA A 39 -10.92 21.19 2.55
CA ALA A 39 -9.69 20.55 3.01
C ALA A 39 -9.71 19.05 2.71
N PRO A 40 -8.54 18.36 2.65
CA PRO A 40 -8.46 16.96 2.25
C PRO A 40 -9.18 15.98 3.17
N GLU A 41 -9.29 14.74 2.73
CA GLU A 41 -9.76 13.62 3.54
C GLU A 41 -8.89 13.45 4.80
N LEU A 42 -9.54 13.25 5.95
CA LEU A 42 -8.89 13.11 7.26
C LEU A 42 -7.83 14.20 7.57
N ALA A 43 -7.94 15.38 6.97
CA ALA A 43 -6.98 16.48 7.14
C ALA A 43 -6.70 16.86 8.60
N LEU A 44 -7.70 16.79 9.47
CA LEU A 44 -7.52 17.14 10.89
C LEU A 44 -6.58 16.17 11.62
N SER A 45 -6.62 14.89 11.27
CA SER A 45 -5.81 13.84 11.91
C SER A 45 -4.55 13.46 11.14
N GLY A 46 -4.46 13.86 9.86
CA GLY A 46 -3.54 13.27 8.89
C GLY A 46 -4.00 11.89 8.39
N TYR A 47 -3.40 11.44 7.29
CA TYR A 47 -3.77 10.19 6.60
C TYR A 47 -2.55 9.42 6.07
N PRO A 48 -2.54 8.07 6.14
CA PRO A 48 -3.42 7.21 6.94
C PRO A 48 -2.95 7.10 8.40
N PRO A 49 -3.85 7.18 9.41
CA PRO A 49 -3.47 7.02 10.83
C PRO A 49 -3.47 5.55 11.31
N GLU A 50 -3.85 4.60 10.46
CA GLU A 50 -3.85 3.15 10.73
C GLU A 50 -4.48 2.76 12.08
N ASP A 51 -3.83 1.91 12.86
CA ASP A 51 -4.34 1.37 14.13
C ASP A 51 -4.51 2.44 15.24
N LEU A 52 -4.12 3.70 15.03
CA LEU A 52 -4.57 4.81 15.89
C LEU A 52 -6.10 4.93 15.87
N LEU A 53 -6.75 4.55 14.76
CA LEU A 53 -8.20 4.49 14.59
C LEU A 53 -8.87 3.37 15.41
N LEU A 54 -8.09 2.51 16.07
CA LEU A 54 -8.58 1.52 17.03
C LEU A 54 -8.44 1.99 18.49
N ARG A 55 -8.00 3.23 18.71
CA ARG A 55 -7.80 3.81 20.05
C ARG A 55 -8.89 4.86 20.34
N PRO A 56 -9.75 4.64 21.37
CA PRO A 56 -10.75 5.64 21.77
C PRO A 56 -10.16 7.04 22.05
N ALA A 57 -8.97 7.09 22.64
CA ALA A 57 -8.27 8.34 22.92
C ALA A 57 -8.01 9.19 21.65
N PHE A 58 -7.79 8.56 20.50
CA PHE A 58 -7.57 9.26 19.24
C PHE A 58 -8.84 9.99 18.78
N TYR A 59 -10.01 9.36 18.92
CA TYR A 59 -11.30 10.00 18.65
C TYR A 59 -11.64 11.09 19.66
N THR A 60 -11.24 10.94 20.93
CA THR A 60 -11.43 12.00 21.95
C THR A 60 -10.66 13.26 21.56
N VAL A 61 -9.40 13.09 21.15
CA VAL A 61 -8.57 14.22 20.70
C VAL A 61 -9.10 14.79 19.38
N SER A 62 -9.46 13.95 18.40
CA SER A 62 -10.08 14.40 17.13
C SER A 62 -11.35 15.22 17.36
N HIS A 63 -12.22 14.77 18.27
CA HIS A 63 -13.46 15.48 18.60
C HIS A 63 -13.17 16.84 19.26
N ALA A 64 -12.23 16.90 20.21
CA ALA A 64 -11.80 18.16 20.81
C ALA A 64 -11.19 19.12 19.78
N ALA A 65 -10.30 18.60 18.92
CA ALA A 65 -9.65 19.34 17.84
C ALA A 65 -10.65 19.92 16.84
N LEU A 66 -11.71 19.18 16.49
CA LEU A 66 -12.74 19.67 15.58
C LEU A 66 -13.53 20.85 16.17
N ASN A 67 -13.89 20.76 17.45
CA ASN A 67 -14.58 21.85 18.16
C ASN A 67 -13.68 23.08 18.33
N GLU A 68 -12.40 22.86 18.62
CA GLU A 68 -11.39 23.92 18.66
C GLU A 68 -11.25 24.61 17.30
N LEU A 69 -11.08 23.82 16.23
CA LEU A 69 -10.99 24.33 14.87
C LEU A 69 -12.23 25.15 14.50
N ALA A 70 -13.44 24.66 14.78
CA ALA A 70 -14.67 25.40 14.55
C ALA A 70 -14.63 26.75 15.27
N THR A 71 -14.28 26.77 16.56
CA THR A 71 -14.16 27.99 17.37
C THR A 71 -13.16 28.98 16.78
N GLN A 72 -11.98 28.51 16.36
CA GLN A 72 -10.96 29.37 15.74
C GLN A 72 -11.40 29.94 14.39
N LEU A 73 -12.18 29.18 13.61
CA LEU A 73 -12.69 29.60 12.31
C LEU A 73 -13.85 30.60 12.39
N ALA A 74 -14.49 30.75 13.56
CA ALA A 74 -15.62 31.68 13.76
C ALA A 74 -15.28 33.16 13.44
N ARG A 75 -14.00 33.53 13.43
CA ARG A 75 -13.54 34.88 13.06
C ARG A 75 -13.61 35.17 11.56
N PHE A 76 -13.75 34.15 10.72
CA PHE A 76 -13.80 34.26 9.27
C PHE A 76 -15.26 34.31 8.79
N ALA A 77 -15.93 35.43 9.08
CA ALA A 77 -17.36 35.59 8.80
C ALA A 77 -17.69 35.32 7.32
N GLY A 78 -18.68 34.47 7.07
CA GLY A 78 -19.12 34.09 5.72
C GLY A 78 -18.27 33.03 5.02
N LEU A 79 -17.16 32.57 5.63
CA LEU A 79 -16.38 31.43 5.13
C LEU A 79 -16.92 30.12 5.72
N HIS A 80 -17.31 29.22 4.83
CA HIS A 80 -17.64 27.84 5.17
C HIS A 80 -16.40 26.97 4.99
N VAL A 81 -16.14 26.04 5.90
CA VAL A 81 -14.96 25.14 5.81
C VAL A 81 -15.40 23.69 5.88
N LEU A 82 -15.16 22.92 4.82
CA LEU A 82 -15.35 21.47 4.80
C LEU A 82 -14.02 20.79 5.18
N VAL A 83 -14.00 20.04 6.29
CA VAL A 83 -12.78 19.42 6.82
C VAL A 83 -12.97 17.93 7.07
N GLY A 84 -12.02 17.11 6.60
CA GLY A 84 -11.98 15.69 6.88
C GLY A 84 -11.44 15.37 8.29
N HIS A 85 -12.07 14.44 9.00
CA HIS A 85 -11.64 13.99 10.33
C HIS A 85 -12.20 12.59 10.66
N PRO A 86 -11.56 11.81 11.55
CA PRO A 86 -12.14 10.57 12.03
C PRO A 86 -13.28 10.94 12.99
N HIS A 87 -14.44 10.32 12.77
CA HIS A 87 -15.65 10.59 13.55
C HIS A 87 -16.13 9.33 14.26
N ARG A 88 -16.72 9.52 15.44
CA ARG A 88 -17.31 8.43 16.18
C ARG A 88 -18.66 8.83 16.74
N VAL A 89 -19.67 8.10 16.31
CA VAL A 89 -21.07 8.34 16.65
C VAL A 89 -21.78 7.00 16.73
N ASP A 90 -22.59 6.80 17.77
CA ASP A 90 -23.32 5.57 17.92
C ASP A 90 -24.54 5.48 16.96
N PRO A 91 -25.21 4.33 16.84
CA PRO A 91 -26.37 4.18 15.96
C PRO A 91 -27.56 5.08 16.30
N ALA A 92 -27.61 5.65 17.51
CA ALA A 92 -28.63 6.61 17.93
C ALA A 92 -28.26 8.07 17.59
N GLY A 93 -27.05 8.30 17.06
CA GLY A 93 -26.54 9.63 16.75
C GLY A 93 -25.80 10.30 17.91
N GLU A 94 -25.55 9.58 19.02
CA GLU A 94 -24.84 10.13 20.17
C GLU A 94 -23.32 10.06 19.99
N VAL A 95 -22.65 11.20 20.19
CA VAL A 95 -21.20 11.30 20.10
C VAL A 95 -20.58 10.90 21.44
N ASN A 96 -19.94 9.72 21.47
CA ASN A 96 -19.18 9.24 22.64
C ASN A 96 -17.79 8.73 22.24
N PRO A 97 -16.81 9.64 22.07
CA PRO A 97 -15.50 9.28 21.54
C PRO A 97 -14.70 8.37 22.49
N SER A 98 -14.94 8.47 23.80
CA SER A 98 -14.20 7.74 24.84
C SER A 98 -14.63 6.29 25.07
N LYS A 99 -15.77 5.85 24.50
CA LYS A 99 -16.28 4.49 24.69
C LYS A 99 -15.23 3.45 24.27
N PRO A 100 -15.09 2.28 24.91
CA PRO A 100 -14.20 1.25 24.38
C PRO A 100 -14.58 0.85 22.95
N ILE A 101 -13.60 0.57 22.09
CA ILE A 101 -13.82 0.02 20.74
C ILE A 101 -13.72 -1.50 20.84
N GLY A 102 -14.72 -2.21 20.33
CA GLY A 102 -14.73 -3.67 20.30
C GLY A 102 -13.57 -4.22 19.45
N ARG A 103 -12.83 -5.19 19.97
CA ARG A 103 -11.76 -5.88 19.22
C ARG A 103 -12.27 -7.21 18.67
N GLY A 104 -11.84 -7.56 17.45
CA GLY A 104 -12.23 -8.83 16.81
C GLY A 104 -13.66 -8.86 16.26
N VAL A 105 -14.32 -7.71 16.20
CA VAL A 105 -15.64 -7.52 15.57
C VAL A 105 -15.54 -6.38 14.55
N PRO A 106 -16.40 -6.36 13.51
CA PRO A 106 -16.43 -5.25 12.56
C PRO A 106 -16.70 -3.90 13.25
N PRO A 107 -16.18 -2.80 12.70
CA PRO A 107 -16.50 -1.45 13.16
C PRO A 107 -18.01 -1.16 13.01
N VAL A 108 -18.58 -0.44 13.98
CA VAL A 108 -20.03 -0.14 14.04
C VAL A 108 -20.35 1.33 14.28
N ASP A 109 -19.46 2.07 14.95
CA ASP A 109 -19.68 3.44 15.41
C ASP A 109 -18.54 4.40 15.03
N THR A 110 -17.55 3.94 14.27
CA THR A 110 -16.39 4.71 13.80
C THR A 110 -16.49 4.96 12.31
N PHE A 111 -16.19 6.18 11.86
CA PHE A 111 -16.38 6.60 10.48
C PHE A 111 -15.25 7.50 10.00
N ASN A 112 -14.91 7.38 8.71
CA ASN A 112 -14.19 8.41 7.96
C ASN A 112 -15.20 9.49 7.57
N ALA A 113 -14.97 10.74 7.96
CA ALA A 113 -15.97 11.79 7.88
C ALA A 113 -15.43 13.11 7.32
N ALA A 114 -16.34 13.92 6.80
CA ALA A 114 -16.11 15.33 6.49
C ALA A 114 -17.21 16.20 7.07
N SER A 115 -16.83 17.19 7.88
CA SER A 115 -17.77 18.11 8.53
C SER A 115 -17.69 19.50 7.93
N LEU A 116 -18.86 20.11 7.73
CA LEU A 116 -18.99 21.51 7.34
C LEU A 116 -19.02 22.39 8.59
N LEU A 117 -18.06 23.30 8.69
CA LEU A 117 -17.93 24.27 9.77
C LEU A 117 -18.42 25.65 9.30
N VAL A 118 -19.35 26.22 10.05
CA VAL A 118 -20.00 27.51 9.75
C VAL A 118 -20.15 28.30 11.04
N ASP A 119 -19.66 29.54 11.06
CA ASP A 119 -19.81 30.48 12.18
C ASP A 119 -19.52 29.87 13.58
N GLY A 120 -18.44 29.08 13.67
CA GLY A 120 -18.04 28.45 14.94
C GLY A 120 -18.74 27.15 15.29
N ARG A 121 -19.54 26.57 14.38
CA ARG A 121 -20.34 25.37 14.65
C ARG A 121 -20.19 24.33 13.54
N ILE A 122 -20.44 23.08 13.90
CA ILE A 122 -20.56 21.98 12.94
C ILE A 122 -22.00 22.03 12.38
N ALA A 123 -22.14 22.40 11.11
CA ALA A 123 -23.44 22.51 10.44
C ALA A 123 -23.96 21.16 9.92
N GLY A 124 -23.06 20.24 9.60
CA GLY A 124 -23.40 18.88 9.18
C GLY A 124 -22.15 18.06 8.92
N THR A 125 -22.33 16.74 8.84
CA THR A 125 -21.25 15.77 8.71
C THR A 125 -21.64 14.69 7.70
N TYR A 126 -20.79 14.49 6.71
CA TYR A 126 -20.84 13.33 5.81
C TYR A 126 -19.99 12.19 6.37
N LEU A 127 -20.46 10.96 6.21
CA LEU A 127 -19.76 9.74 6.62
C LEU A 127 -19.53 8.89 5.36
N LYS A 128 -18.28 8.50 5.11
CA LYS A 128 -17.86 7.78 3.90
C LYS A 128 -18.66 6.49 3.70
N GLN A 129 -19.09 6.23 2.47
CA GLN A 129 -19.90 5.07 2.15
C GLN A 129 -19.03 3.90 1.71
N GLU A 130 -18.18 4.12 0.72
CA GLU A 130 -17.33 3.09 0.12
C GLU A 130 -15.98 3.10 0.82
N LEU A 131 -15.63 1.96 1.42
CA LEU A 131 -14.41 1.81 2.22
C LEU A 131 -13.41 0.95 1.46
N PRO A 132 -12.29 1.53 0.98
CA PRO A 132 -11.28 0.79 0.26
C PRO A 132 -10.63 -0.23 1.19
N ASN A 133 -10.50 -1.47 0.73
CA ASN A 133 -9.89 -2.57 1.49
C ASN A 133 -9.03 -3.47 0.59
N ALA A 134 -8.30 -2.83 -0.33
CA ALA A 134 -7.39 -3.46 -1.26
C ALA A 134 -6.11 -2.61 -1.34
N GLU A 135 -5.05 -3.22 -1.86
CA GLU A 135 -3.75 -2.57 -2.08
C GLU A 135 -3.15 -2.00 -0.78
N VAL A 136 -3.20 -0.68 -0.63
CA VAL A 136 -2.61 0.07 0.50
C VAL A 136 -3.64 0.44 1.58
N PHE A 137 -4.90 0.08 1.40
CA PHE A 137 -5.99 0.49 2.29
C PHE A 137 -6.66 -0.67 2.99
N ASP A 138 -6.97 -0.46 4.26
CA ASP A 138 -7.68 -1.40 5.13
C ASP A 138 -8.86 -0.69 5.83
N GLU A 139 -9.59 0.21 5.16
CA GLU A 139 -10.59 1.05 5.84
C GLU A 139 -11.74 0.23 6.45
N LYS A 140 -12.06 -0.97 5.94
CA LYS A 140 -13.06 -1.85 6.57
C LYS A 140 -12.60 -2.43 7.91
N ARG A 141 -11.30 -2.38 8.22
CA ARG A 141 -10.76 -2.66 9.57
C ARG A 141 -11.14 -1.57 10.56
N TYR A 142 -11.23 -0.31 10.10
CA TYR A 142 -11.30 0.87 10.96
C TYR A 142 -12.68 1.51 11.04
N PHE A 143 -13.43 1.49 9.93
CA PHE A 143 -14.63 2.30 9.77
C PHE A 143 -15.85 1.47 9.33
N ALA A 144 -17.01 1.90 9.78
CA ALA A 144 -18.30 1.48 9.28
C ALA A 144 -18.69 2.32 8.05
N SER A 145 -19.45 1.71 7.14
CA SER A 145 -20.01 2.38 5.96
C SER A 145 -21.32 3.09 6.32
N ASN A 146 -21.59 4.24 5.71
CA ASN A 146 -22.88 4.93 5.84
C ASN A 146 -23.39 5.46 4.48
N PRO A 147 -24.59 5.05 4.01
CA PRO A 147 -25.13 5.49 2.73
C PRO A 147 -25.92 6.81 2.78
N GLN A 148 -25.98 7.50 3.92
CA GLN A 148 -26.74 8.75 4.03
C GLN A 148 -26.02 9.89 3.29
N PRO A 149 -26.64 10.53 2.26
CA PRO A 149 -26.01 11.64 1.57
C PRO A 149 -25.99 12.89 2.45
N PHE A 150 -24.98 13.74 2.24
CA PHE A 150 -24.92 15.07 2.86
C PHE A 150 -24.89 16.14 1.77
N VAL A 151 -25.88 17.03 1.82
CA VAL A 151 -25.97 18.19 0.94
C VAL A 151 -26.18 19.46 1.77
N PHE A 152 -25.64 20.59 1.29
CA PHE A 152 -25.86 21.90 1.90
C PHE A 152 -25.98 22.99 0.82
N GLU A 153 -26.75 24.03 1.10
CA GLU A 153 -26.89 25.18 0.20
C GLU A 153 -25.91 26.29 0.58
N LEU A 154 -25.24 26.86 -0.41
CA LEU A 154 -24.42 28.06 -0.27
C LEU A 154 -24.58 28.95 -1.48
N ASN A 155 -24.95 30.22 -1.27
CA ASN A 155 -25.15 31.23 -2.31
C ASN A 155 -26.09 30.75 -3.46
N GLY A 156 -27.17 30.04 -3.12
CA GLY A 156 -28.17 29.53 -4.08
C GLY A 156 -27.73 28.30 -4.87
N VAL A 157 -26.64 27.63 -4.46
CA VAL A 157 -26.14 26.38 -5.07
C VAL A 157 -26.09 25.29 -4.02
N THR A 158 -26.62 24.11 -4.35
CA THR A 158 -26.56 22.94 -3.47
C THR A 158 -25.30 22.12 -3.74
N PHE A 159 -24.45 21.96 -2.73
CA PHE A 159 -23.25 21.14 -2.76
C PHE A 159 -23.52 19.77 -2.16
N GLY A 160 -23.13 18.69 -2.84
CA GLY A 160 -23.06 17.34 -2.28
C GLY A 160 -21.63 16.99 -1.89
N VAL A 161 -21.48 16.28 -0.77
CA VAL A 161 -20.17 15.80 -0.29
C VAL A 161 -20.08 14.29 -0.49
N VAL A 162 -18.97 13.84 -1.07
CA VAL A 162 -18.56 12.43 -1.17
C VAL A 162 -17.05 12.35 -0.91
N LEU A 163 -16.53 11.22 -0.44
CA LEU A 163 -15.13 11.09 -0.01
C LEU A 163 -14.38 10.02 -0.81
N CYS A 164 -13.30 10.43 -1.47
CA CYS A 164 -12.33 9.55 -2.14
C CYS A 164 -12.92 8.32 -2.84
N GLU A 165 -12.88 7.15 -2.21
CA GLU A 165 -13.35 5.89 -2.78
C GLU A 165 -14.82 5.94 -3.23
N ASP A 166 -15.65 6.81 -2.63
CA ASP A 166 -17.05 7.00 -2.99
C ASP A 166 -17.27 7.31 -4.49
N VAL A 167 -16.31 7.96 -5.17
CA VAL A 167 -16.43 8.29 -6.60
C VAL A 167 -16.03 7.14 -7.53
N TRP A 168 -15.41 6.07 -7.01
CA TRP A 168 -15.06 4.88 -7.79
C TRP A 168 -16.28 3.99 -8.04
N HIS A 169 -17.38 4.28 -7.34
CA HIS A 169 -18.67 3.62 -7.48
C HIS A 169 -19.76 4.65 -7.80
N ALA A 170 -20.81 4.24 -8.51
CA ALA A 170 -21.90 5.15 -8.90
C ALA A 170 -22.77 5.60 -7.71
N SER A 171 -22.85 4.79 -6.65
CA SER A 171 -23.87 4.89 -5.60
C SER A 171 -23.89 6.24 -4.87
N ALA A 172 -22.76 6.64 -4.27
CA ALA A 172 -22.69 7.86 -3.45
C ALA A 172 -22.99 9.13 -4.26
N ALA A 173 -22.45 9.22 -5.48
CA ALA A 173 -22.68 10.35 -6.39
C ALA A 173 -24.16 10.46 -6.81
N LEU A 174 -24.81 9.32 -7.10
CA LEU A 174 -26.24 9.28 -7.44
C LEU A 174 -27.14 9.62 -6.24
N LEU A 175 -26.78 9.19 -5.03
CA LEU A 175 -27.51 9.53 -3.80
C LEU A 175 -27.41 11.03 -3.49
N ALA A 176 -26.23 11.62 -3.64
CA ALA A 176 -26.04 13.07 -3.50
C ALA A 176 -26.88 13.86 -4.54
N LYS A 177 -26.89 13.41 -5.80
CA LYS A 177 -27.76 13.99 -6.85
C LYS A 177 -29.24 13.87 -6.50
N ALA A 178 -29.68 12.70 -6.03
CA ALA A 178 -31.07 12.48 -5.62
C ALA A 178 -31.48 13.36 -4.44
N ALA A 179 -30.53 13.70 -3.55
CA ALA A 179 -30.72 14.65 -2.47
C ALA A 179 -30.68 16.13 -2.91
N GLY A 180 -30.49 16.40 -4.22
CA GLY A 180 -30.55 17.74 -4.80
C GLY A 180 -29.20 18.42 -5.04
N ALA A 181 -28.08 17.70 -4.96
CA ALA A 181 -26.77 18.25 -5.27
C ALA A 181 -26.70 18.79 -6.71
N GLN A 182 -26.08 19.95 -6.87
CA GLN A 182 -25.80 20.61 -8.14
C GLN A 182 -24.30 20.63 -8.45
N VAL A 183 -23.44 20.48 -7.44
CA VAL A 183 -21.98 20.34 -7.55
C VAL A 183 -21.53 19.30 -6.53
N LEU A 184 -20.60 18.41 -6.89
CA LEU A 184 -20.00 17.46 -5.95
C LEU A 184 -18.64 17.94 -5.47
N LEU A 185 -18.43 17.94 -4.16
CA LEU A 185 -17.15 18.19 -3.49
C LEU A 185 -16.56 16.84 -3.09
N VAL A 186 -15.32 16.59 -3.51
CA VAL A 186 -14.62 15.33 -3.28
C VAL A 186 -13.30 15.60 -2.57
N PRO A 187 -13.26 15.61 -1.22
CA PRO A 187 -12.01 15.51 -0.48
C PRO A 187 -11.38 14.12 -0.65
N ASN A 188 -10.06 14.07 -0.82
CA ASN A 188 -9.32 12.83 -1.05
C ASN A 188 -8.02 12.77 -0.25
N GLY A 189 -7.66 11.55 0.16
CA GLY A 189 -6.32 11.10 0.51
C GLY A 189 -5.86 10.06 -0.50
N SER A 190 -5.79 10.43 -1.78
CA SER A 190 -5.43 9.51 -2.87
C SER A 190 -3.91 9.47 -3.05
N PRO A 191 -3.23 8.34 -2.74
CA PRO A 191 -1.79 8.21 -2.89
C PRO A 191 -1.39 8.19 -4.36
N TYR A 192 -0.15 8.59 -4.59
CA TYR A 192 0.51 8.59 -5.87
C TYR A 192 0.85 7.16 -6.29
N HIS A 193 0.55 6.87 -7.55
CA HIS A 193 1.24 5.84 -8.31
C HIS A 193 1.31 6.28 -9.77
N LEU A 194 2.14 5.60 -10.56
CA LEU A 194 2.24 5.90 -11.99
C LEU A 194 0.86 5.86 -12.66
N SER A 195 0.58 6.87 -13.49
CA SER A 195 -0.66 7.04 -14.24
C SER A 195 -1.93 7.33 -13.41
N LYS A 196 -1.87 7.44 -12.07
CA LYS A 196 -3.06 7.69 -11.23
C LYS A 196 -3.77 9.01 -11.58
N GLU A 197 -3.05 10.02 -12.05
CA GLU A 197 -3.64 11.28 -12.55
C GLU A 197 -4.72 11.01 -13.62
N TYR A 198 -4.43 10.13 -14.60
CA TYR A 198 -5.38 9.80 -15.67
C TYR A 198 -6.57 9.04 -15.13
N VAL A 199 -6.31 8.04 -14.28
CA VAL A 199 -7.37 7.21 -13.68
C VAL A 199 -8.34 8.08 -12.89
N ARG A 200 -7.87 9.03 -12.07
CA ARG A 200 -8.73 9.96 -11.32
C ARG A 200 -9.66 10.76 -12.24
N VAL A 201 -9.12 11.34 -13.31
CA VAL A 201 -9.91 12.15 -14.24
C VAL A 201 -10.96 11.30 -14.96
N ASP A 202 -10.59 10.11 -15.43
CA ASP A 202 -11.50 9.23 -16.16
C ASP A 202 -12.61 8.67 -15.26
N THR A 203 -12.28 8.24 -14.03
CA THR A 203 -13.27 7.84 -13.03
C THR A 203 -14.27 8.96 -12.72
N LEU A 204 -13.81 10.19 -12.53
CA LEU A 204 -14.72 11.31 -12.30
C LEU A 204 -15.57 11.62 -13.53
N ARG A 205 -15.04 11.49 -14.75
CA ARG A 205 -15.83 11.65 -15.98
C ARG A 205 -16.97 10.65 -16.06
N GLU A 206 -16.76 9.40 -15.66
CA GLU A 206 -17.84 8.41 -15.60
C GLU A 206 -18.95 8.85 -14.64
N ARG A 207 -18.59 9.31 -13.44
CA ARG A 207 -19.58 9.84 -12.47
C ARG A 207 -20.28 11.09 -13.00
N ILE A 208 -19.59 11.94 -13.75
CA ILE A 208 -20.19 13.11 -14.41
C ILE A 208 -21.16 12.69 -15.51
N LEU A 209 -20.86 11.64 -16.29
CA LEU A 209 -21.79 11.11 -17.28
C LEU A 209 -23.08 10.58 -16.64
N GLU A 210 -22.98 9.94 -15.48
CA GLU A 210 -24.13 9.40 -14.73
C GLU A 210 -24.95 10.50 -14.05
N THR A 211 -24.28 11.52 -13.50
CA THR A 211 -24.91 12.54 -12.65
C THR A 211 -25.21 13.85 -13.39
N GLY A 212 -24.44 14.21 -14.41
CA GLY A 212 -24.48 15.52 -15.05
C GLY A 212 -24.01 16.66 -14.15
N LEU A 213 -23.34 16.36 -13.02
CA LEU A 213 -22.91 17.35 -12.04
C LEU A 213 -21.42 17.65 -12.20
N PRO A 214 -20.97 18.92 -12.17
CA PRO A 214 -19.57 19.25 -12.06
C PRO A 214 -18.98 18.74 -10.73
N MET A 215 -17.69 18.43 -10.75
CA MET A 215 -16.99 17.83 -9.60
C MET A 215 -15.73 18.60 -9.26
N VAL A 216 -15.56 18.86 -7.97
CA VAL A 216 -14.39 19.52 -7.37
C VAL A 216 -13.59 18.46 -6.64
N TYR A 217 -12.46 18.06 -7.21
CA TYR A 217 -11.56 17.05 -6.66
C TYR A 217 -10.40 17.72 -5.92
N LEU A 218 -10.40 17.63 -4.59
CA LEU A 218 -9.30 18.09 -3.76
C LEU A 218 -8.54 16.89 -3.20
N ASN A 219 -7.22 16.87 -3.39
CA ASN A 219 -6.37 15.82 -2.85
C ASN A 219 -5.35 16.38 -1.85
N MET A 220 -4.99 15.55 -0.88
CA MET A 220 -3.85 15.79 0.01
C MET A 220 -2.54 15.84 -0.80
N VAL A 221 -1.56 16.57 -0.28
CA VAL A 221 -0.17 16.52 -0.75
C VAL A 221 0.77 16.26 0.41
N GLY A 222 1.90 15.60 0.18
CA GLY A 222 2.86 15.26 1.24
C GLY A 222 3.09 13.76 1.31
N ALA A 223 4.04 13.32 2.12
CA ALA A 223 4.31 11.90 2.33
C ALA A 223 4.02 11.47 3.77
N GLN A 224 3.62 10.21 3.91
CA GLN A 224 3.41 9.53 5.17
C GLN A 224 3.95 8.11 5.03
N ASP A 225 5.01 7.80 5.78
CA ASP A 225 5.64 6.48 5.78
C ASP A 225 6.03 6.01 4.37
N GLU A 226 5.38 4.97 3.84
CA GLU A 226 5.64 4.48 2.47
C GLU A 226 4.89 5.25 1.38
N LEU A 227 3.84 5.99 1.73
CA LEU A 227 2.94 6.63 0.78
C LEU A 227 3.33 8.08 0.51
N VAL A 228 3.19 8.49 -0.74
CA VAL A 228 3.26 9.90 -1.17
C VAL A 228 1.91 10.29 -1.73
N PHE A 229 1.34 11.38 -1.25
CA PHE A 229 0.18 12.05 -1.81
C PHE A 229 0.66 13.17 -2.74
N ASP A 230 0.27 13.09 -4.00
CA ASP A 230 0.77 13.98 -5.04
C ASP A 230 -0.03 15.28 -5.17
N GLY A 231 -1.13 15.47 -4.42
CA GLY A 231 -2.01 16.60 -4.65
C GLY A 231 -2.63 16.51 -6.05
N GLY A 232 -2.31 17.47 -6.92
CA GLY A 232 -2.83 17.51 -8.29
C GLY A 232 -4.33 17.76 -8.34
N SER A 233 -4.87 18.49 -7.36
CA SER A 233 -6.30 18.80 -7.22
C SER A 233 -6.85 19.46 -8.49
N PHE A 234 -8.09 19.15 -8.87
CA PHE A 234 -8.66 19.60 -10.14
C PHE A 234 -10.18 19.78 -10.09
N VAL A 235 -10.72 20.46 -11.11
CA VAL A 235 -12.16 20.66 -11.29
C VAL A 235 -12.57 20.24 -12.68
N LEU A 236 -13.65 19.47 -12.78
CA LEU A 236 -14.30 19.10 -14.04
C LEU A 236 -15.68 19.78 -14.13
N ASP A 237 -16.02 20.30 -15.31
CA ASP A 237 -17.36 20.82 -15.58
C ASP A 237 -18.40 19.69 -15.76
N ALA A 238 -19.68 20.07 -15.92
CA ALA A 238 -20.78 19.12 -16.12
C ALA A 238 -20.69 18.28 -17.41
N ARG A 239 -19.72 18.56 -18.29
CA ARG A 239 -19.43 17.78 -19.50
C ARG A 239 -18.17 16.92 -19.36
N GLY A 240 -17.50 16.97 -18.20
CA GLY A 240 -16.25 16.25 -17.96
C GLY A 240 -15.01 16.96 -18.49
N GLU A 241 -15.11 18.25 -18.82
CA GLU A 241 -13.98 19.07 -19.28
C GLU A 241 -13.16 19.59 -18.10
N LEU A 242 -11.83 19.50 -18.21
CA LEU A 242 -10.91 19.99 -17.18
C LEU A 242 -10.83 21.52 -17.21
N VAL A 243 -11.33 22.17 -16.17
CA VAL A 243 -11.42 23.64 -16.09
C VAL A 243 -10.39 24.27 -15.16
N ALA A 244 -9.86 23.52 -14.19
CA ALA A 244 -8.75 23.94 -13.33
C ALA A 244 -7.93 22.73 -12.86
N ARG A 245 -6.62 22.92 -12.69
CA ARG A 245 -5.70 21.90 -12.13
C ARG A 245 -4.56 22.55 -11.36
N MET A 246 -4.34 22.09 -10.14
CA MET A 246 -3.22 22.46 -9.27
C MET A 246 -1.97 21.63 -9.59
N PRO A 247 -0.76 22.14 -9.33
CA PRO A 247 0.46 21.37 -9.51
C PRO A 247 0.53 20.16 -8.57
N GLN A 248 1.21 19.10 -9.01
CA GLN A 248 1.52 17.95 -8.17
C GLN A 248 2.71 18.23 -7.24
N PHE A 249 2.76 17.56 -6.09
CA PHE A 249 3.86 17.59 -5.10
C PHE A 249 4.16 18.96 -4.49
N ILE A 250 3.24 19.92 -4.64
CA ILE A 250 3.37 21.29 -4.12
C ILE A 250 2.20 21.59 -3.18
N GLU A 251 2.49 22.02 -1.95
CA GLU A 251 1.50 22.57 -1.03
C GLU A 251 1.06 23.94 -1.54
N GLN A 252 -0.24 24.09 -1.81
CA GLN A 252 -0.80 25.31 -2.40
C GLN A 252 -2.28 25.44 -2.06
N ILE A 253 -2.77 26.68 -2.04
CA ILE A 253 -4.20 27.00 -2.06
C ILE A 253 -4.55 27.56 -3.43
N ALA A 254 -5.62 27.07 -4.04
CA ALA A 254 -6.16 27.61 -5.29
C ALA A 254 -7.60 28.09 -5.10
N ILE A 255 -7.94 29.22 -5.72
CA ILE A 255 -9.31 29.72 -5.79
C ILE A 255 -9.87 29.39 -7.16
N VAL A 256 -11.02 28.71 -7.17
CA VAL A 256 -11.80 28.44 -8.38
C VAL A 256 -13.12 29.21 -8.30
N GLU A 257 -13.54 29.77 -9.42
CA GLU A 257 -14.75 30.59 -9.50
C GLU A 257 -15.90 29.80 -10.11
N PHE A 258 -17.12 30.08 -9.64
CA PHE A 258 -18.36 29.45 -10.07
C PHE A 258 -19.41 30.53 -10.36
N ASP A 259 -20.15 30.38 -11.47
CA ASP A 259 -21.36 31.14 -11.77
C ASP A 259 -22.59 30.22 -11.59
N GLY A 260 -23.33 30.42 -10.50
CA GLY A 260 -24.24 29.38 -10.01
C GLY A 260 -23.50 28.06 -9.82
N ALA A 261 -24.02 26.98 -10.41
CA ALA A 261 -23.38 25.66 -10.37
C ALA A 261 -22.28 25.47 -11.45
N LEU A 262 -22.07 26.42 -12.37
CA LEU A 262 -21.12 26.28 -13.46
C LEU A 262 -19.70 26.68 -13.01
N PRO A 263 -18.71 25.77 -13.01
CA PRO A 263 -17.33 26.16 -12.76
C PRO A 263 -16.78 26.98 -13.93
N LEU A 264 -16.10 28.07 -13.61
CA LEU A 264 -15.40 28.91 -14.58
C LEU A 264 -13.99 28.40 -14.81
N ARG A 265 -13.44 28.68 -16.00
CA ARG A 265 -12.10 28.24 -16.38
C ARG A 265 -11.04 28.97 -15.55
N GLY A 266 -10.19 28.20 -14.88
CA GLY A 266 -9.06 28.68 -14.08
C GLY A 266 -7.71 28.27 -14.66
N GLY A 267 -6.67 28.36 -13.82
CA GLY A 267 -5.33 27.88 -14.15
C GLY A 267 -5.27 26.35 -14.25
N ILE A 268 -4.60 25.86 -15.29
CA ILE A 268 -4.34 24.43 -15.48
C ILE A 268 -2.82 24.25 -15.46
N ALA A 269 -2.28 23.76 -14.34
CA ALA A 269 -0.86 23.43 -14.22
C ALA A 269 -0.45 22.44 -15.34
N PRO A 270 0.73 22.58 -15.96
CA PRO A 270 1.18 21.66 -17.00
C PRO A 270 1.36 20.25 -16.44
N ARG A 271 1.30 19.25 -17.33
CA ARG A 271 1.64 17.87 -16.94
C ARG A 271 3.15 17.70 -16.93
N GLU A 272 3.62 17.01 -15.90
CA GLU A 272 5.01 16.65 -15.76
C GLU A 272 5.31 15.32 -16.45
N SER A 273 6.56 15.17 -16.91
CA SER A 273 7.06 13.87 -17.41
C SER A 273 7.05 12.80 -16.30
N VAL A 274 7.06 11.52 -16.68
CA VAL A 274 7.11 10.42 -15.71
C VAL A 274 8.33 10.54 -14.79
N GLU A 275 9.50 10.86 -15.34
CA GLU A 275 10.73 11.07 -14.58
C GLU A 275 10.60 12.23 -13.58
N ALA A 276 9.99 13.34 -14.01
CA ALA A 276 9.76 14.49 -13.14
C ALA A 276 8.82 14.18 -11.97
N GLN A 277 7.72 13.48 -12.24
CA GLN A 277 6.76 13.06 -11.21
C GLN A 277 7.42 12.11 -10.21
N VAL A 278 8.11 11.06 -10.68
CA VAL A 278 8.78 10.10 -9.81
C VAL A 278 9.87 10.78 -8.98
N TYR A 279 10.70 11.63 -9.59
CA TYR A 279 11.74 12.35 -8.85
C TYR A 279 11.15 13.27 -7.77
N ALA A 280 10.08 14.00 -8.09
CA ALA A 280 9.40 14.86 -7.12
C ALA A 280 8.78 14.06 -5.96
N ALA A 281 8.17 12.89 -6.24
CA ALA A 281 7.66 12.00 -5.23
C ALA A 281 8.79 11.50 -4.29
N LEU A 282 9.94 11.14 -4.84
CA LEU A 282 11.11 10.70 -4.06
C LEU A 282 11.66 11.81 -3.16
N VAL A 283 11.79 13.03 -3.69
CA VAL A 283 12.24 14.20 -2.94
C VAL A 283 11.26 14.54 -1.81
N LEU A 284 9.95 14.55 -2.11
CA LEU A 284 8.92 14.83 -1.10
C LEU A 284 8.89 13.75 -0.02
N GLY A 285 8.99 12.48 -0.39
CA GLY A 285 9.02 11.38 0.57
C GLY A 285 10.22 11.43 1.51
N VAL A 286 11.42 11.73 1.00
CA VAL A 286 12.60 11.93 1.86
C VAL A 286 12.42 13.16 2.75
N ARG A 287 11.99 14.28 2.20
CA ARG A 287 11.80 15.52 2.97
C ARG A 287 10.86 15.29 4.15
N ASP A 288 9.67 14.75 3.87
CA ASP A 288 8.61 14.59 4.85
C ASP A 288 8.93 13.49 5.86
N TYR A 289 9.52 12.36 5.44
CA TYR A 289 9.92 11.32 6.39
C TYR A 289 10.91 11.85 7.42
N LEU A 290 11.89 12.67 7.00
CA LEU A 290 12.83 13.26 7.95
C LEU A 290 12.25 14.40 8.77
N SER A 291 11.49 15.32 8.16
CA SER A 291 10.97 16.49 8.88
C SER A 291 9.87 16.11 9.86
N LYS A 292 8.96 15.20 9.50
CA LYS A 292 7.85 14.76 10.37
C LYS A 292 8.32 13.88 11.53
N ASN A 293 9.48 13.23 11.40
CA ASN A 293 10.13 12.48 12.47
C ASN A 293 11.28 13.26 13.14
N GLU A 294 11.45 14.55 12.83
CA GLU A 294 12.43 15.47 13.45
C GLU A 294 13.91 15.01 13.34
N PHE A 295 14.28 14.31 12.27
CA PHE A 295 15.68 13.91 12.06
C PHE A 295 16.56 15.12 11.70
N PRO A 296 17.74 15.28 12.33
CA PRO A 296 18.62 16.43 12.08
C PRO A 296 19.24 16.41 10.68
N GLY A 297 19.40 15.23 10.07
CA GLY A 297 19.99 15.06 8.74
C GLY A 297 20.05 13.60 8.30
N ALA A 298 20.72 13.36 7.18
CA ALA A 298 20.86 12.04 6.54
C ALA A 298 22.33 11.63 6.38
N ILE A 299 22.60 10.34 6.50
CA ILE A 299 23.89 9.69 6.19
C ILE A 299 23.68 8.68 5.07
N ILE A 300 24.56 8.70 4.08
CA ILE A 300 24.49 7.85 2.89
C ILE A 300 25.85 7.18 2.69
N GLY A 301 25.85 5.86 2.49
CA GLY A 301 27.01 5.14 1.99
C GLY A 301 27.18 5.38 0.50
N LEU A 302 28.24 6.05 0.08
CA LEU A 302 28.56 6.22 -1.34
C LEU A 302 29.45 5.08 -1.83
N SER A 303 29.03 4.39 -2.89
CA SER A 303 29.80 3.33 -3.53
C SER A 303 30.53 3.78 -4.80
N GLY A 304 30.20 4.97 -5.32
CA GLY A 304 30.58 5.39 -6.69
C GLY A 304 29.67 4.78 -7.77
N GLY A 305 28.67 3.99 -7.39
CA GLY A 305 27.63 3.47 -8.27
C GLY A 305 26.43 4.40 -8.45
N VAL A 306 25.60 4.09 -9.44
CA VAL A 306 24.45 4.93 -9.85
C VAL A 306 23.36 5.04 -8.78
N ASP A 307 23.13 4.00 -7.97
CA ASP A 307 22.04 4.00 -6.99
C ASP A 307 22.33 4.94 -5.82
N SER A 308 23.54 4.85 -5.24
CA SER A 308 23.96 5.74 -4.16
C SER A 308 24.12 7.19 -4.64
N ALA A 309 24.51 7.38 -5.91
CA ALA A 309 24.49 8.69 -6.55
C ALA A 309 23.08 9.27 -6.62
N LEU A 310 22.09 8.51 -7.11
CA LEU A 310 20.70 8.97 -7.18
C LEU A 310 20.15 9.33 -5.78
N VAL A 311 20.39 8.49 -4.79
CA VAL A 311 19.94 8.75 -3.41
C VAL A 311 20.59 10.01 -2.84
N LEU A 312 21.87 10.25 -3.12
CA LEU A 312 22.56 11.49 -2.72
C LEU A 312 21.93 12.72 -3.36
N ALA A 313 21.63 12.67 -4.66
CA ALA A 313 20.97 13.76 -5.37
C ALA A 313 19.60 14.07 -4.76
N ILE A 314 18.77 13.04 -4.54
CA ILE A 314 17.45 13.18 -3.92
C ILE A 314 17.55 13.77 -2.51
N ALA A 315 18.47 13.26 -1.68
CA ALA A 315 18.64 13.75 -0.31
C ALA A 315 19.06 15.22 -0.26
N CYS A 316 19.96 15.65 -1.17
CA CYS A 316 20.38 17.05 -1.25
C CYS A 316 19.21 17.96 -1.68
N ASP A 317 18.42 17.56 -2.67
CA ASP A 317 17.26 18.34 -3.13
C ASP A 317 16.11 18.35 -2.10
N ALA A 318 16.03 17.32 -1.25
CA ALA A 318 15.03 17.21 -0.19
C ALA A 318 15.38 18.05 1.04
N LEU A 319 16.65 18.02 1.47
CA LEU A 319 17.07 18.46 2.80
C LEU A 319 18.05 19.64 2.81
N GLY A 320 18.71 19.93 1.69
CA GLY A 320 19.90 20.78 1.64
C GLY A 320 21.19 19.99 1.89
N ALA A 321 22.29 20.38 1.21
CA ALA A 321 23.56 19.66 1.27
C ALA A 321 24.21 19.69 2.67
N GLU A 322 23.92 20.72 3.46
CA GLU A 322 24.42 20.90 4.83
C GLU A 322 23.86 19.88 5.83
N ARG A 323 22.70 19.29 5.52
CA ARG A 323 22.06 18.23 6.32
C ARG A 323 22.35 16.82 5.80
N VAL A 324 23.21 16.69 4.79
CA VAL A 324 23.56 15.41 4.17
C VAL A 324 25.05 15.11 4.35
N ARG A 325 25.34 13.89 4.78
CA ARG A 325 26.70 13.35 4.90
C ARG A 325 26.87 12.13 4.03
N ALA A 326 27.93 12.12 3.24
CA ALA A 326 28.36 11.00 2.43
C ALA A 326 29.56 10.29 3.08
N VAL A 327 29.54 8.96 3.10
CA VAL A 327 30.65 8.14 3.61
C VAL A 327 31.03 7.09 2.57
N MET A 328 32.27 7.14 2.10
CA MET A 328 32.84 6.11 1.24
C MET A 328 33.61 5.10 2.10
N MET A 329 33.42 3.81 1.83
CA MET A 329 33.93 2.73 2.68
C MET A 329 34.68 1.67 1.85
N PRO A 330 35.91 1.99 1.40
CA PRO A 330 36.66 1.15 0.47
C PRO A 330 37.18 -0.12 1.15
N SER A 331 37.27 -1.19 0.37
CA SER A 331 38.01 -2.42 0.70
C SER A 331 39.15 -2.64 -0.31
N ARG A 332 39.95 -3.69 -0.12
CA ARG A 332 40.98 -4.10 -1.09
C ARG A 332 40.50 -4.33 -2.52
N TYR A 333 39.20 -4.54 -2.74
CA TYR A 333 38.61 -4.78 -4.07
C TYR A 333 38.02 -3.53 -4.72
N THR A 334 37.93 -2.42 -3.98
CA THR A 334 37.35 -1.17 -4.46
C THR A 334 38.26 -0.51 -5.49
N ALA A 335 37.72 -0.15 -6.64
CA ALA A 335 38.50 0.48 -7.70
C ALA A 335 38.76 1.97 -7.42
N ASP A 336 39.94 2.48 -7.79
CA ASP A 336 40.31 3.91 -7.65
C ASP A 336 39.33 4.85 -8.36
N ILE A 337 38.69 4.37 -9.43
CA ILE A 337 37.66 5.12 -10.14
C ILE A 337 36.40 5.31 -9.29
N SER A 338 36.03 4.34 -8.45
CA SER A 338 34.82 4.38 -7.62
C SER A 338 34.98 5.38 -6.47
N THR A 339 36.15 5.42 -5.83
CA THR A 339 36.49 6.46 -4.83
C THR A 339 36.51 7.85 -5.47
N SER A 340 37.13 7.96 -6.66
CA SER A 340 37.20 9.22 -7.40
C SER A 340 35.82 9.75 -7.82
N ASP A 341 34.94 8.89 -8.33
CA ASP A 341 33.57 9.23 -8.73
C ASP A 341 32.72 9.66 -7.52
N ALA A 342 32.81 8.94 -6.40
CA ALA A 342 32.11 9.30 -5.17
C ALA A 342 32.56 10.66 -4.62
N ALA A 343 33.88 10.89 -4.57
CA ALA A 343 34.44 12.17 -4.12
C ALA A 343 34.10 13.32 -5.07
N GLU A 344 34.09 13.07 -6.38
CA GLU A 344 33.70 14.05 -7.39
C GLU A 344 32.24 14.46 -7.23
N MET A 345 31.33 13.49 -7.13
CA MET A 345 29.92 13.79 -6.91
C MET A 345 29.71 14.57 -5.62
N ALA A 346 30.34 14.16 -4.51
CA ALA A 346 30.21 14.85 -3.23
C ALA A 346 30.67 16.32 -3.30
N ARG A 347 31.75 16.59 -4.06
CA ARG A 347 32.20 17.98 -4.34
C ARG A 347 31.19 18.77 -5.17
N ARG A 348 30.58 18.16 -6.21
CA ARG A 348 29.59 18.82 -7.08
C ARG A 348 28.34 19.26 -6.30
N VAL A 349 27.87 18.43 -5.36
CA VAL A 349 26.69 18.74 -4.54
C VAL A 349 27.02 19.52 -3.26
N GLY A 350 28.28 19.56 -2.84
CA GLY A 350 28.73 20.32 -1.67
C GLY A 350 28.41 19.67 -0.32
N VAL A 351 28.35 18.33 -0.26
CA VAL A 351 28.09 17.60 0.99
C VAL A 351 29.38 17.31 1.76
N ARG A 352 29.25 17.10 3.08
CA ARG A 352 30.34 16.52 3.87
C ARG A 352 30.66 15.12 3.36
N TYR A 353 31.93 14.88 3.04
CA TYR A 353 32.44 13.59 2.55
C TYR A 353 33.54 13.09 3.47
N ASP A 354 33.43 11.84 3.92
CA ASP A 354 34.46 11.15 4.70
C ASP A 354 34.75 9.77 4.09
N GLU A 355 35.99 9.30 4.24
CA GLU A 355 36.41 7.94 3.84
C GLU A 355 36.78 7.12 5.08
N ILE A 356 36.25 5.90 5.18
CA ILE A 356 36.55 4.96 6.26
C ILE A 356 36.84 3.58 5.65
N ALA A 357 38.11 3.22 5.56
CA ALA A 357 38.52 1.91 5.04
C ALA A 357 37.98 0.77 5.92
N ILE A 358 37.40 -0.26 5.30
CA ILE A 358 36.83 -1.42 6.02
C ILE A 358 37.82 -2.55 6.24
N GLU A 359 38.98 -2.45 5.60
CA GLU A 359 40.03 -3.47 5.58
C GLU A 359 40.39 -4.02 6.97
N PRO A 360 40.66 -3.19 8.01
CA PRO A 360 41.08 -3.71 9.31
C PRO A 360 39.99 -4.58 9.97
N MET A 361 38.73 -4.18 9.81
CA MET A 361 37.59 -4.92 10.36
C MET A 361 37.36 -6.21 9.56
N PHE A 362 37.52 -6.15 8.25
CA PHE A 362 37.38 -7.33 7.39
C PHE A 362 38.42 -8.39 7.73
N ASP A 363 39.69 -8.00 7.90
CA ASP A 363 40.77 -8.90 8.33
C ASP A 363 40.52 -9.49 9.72
N ALA A 364 39.99 -8.70 10.65
CA ALA A 364 39.61 -9.19 11.98
C ALA A 364 38.52 -10.27 11.90
N PHE A 365 37.46 -10.05 11.10
CA PHE A 365 36.42 -11.06 10.88
C PHE A 365 36.98 -12.32 10.22
N ARG A 366 37.78 -12.18 9.15
CA ARG A 366 38.44 -13.32 8.49
C ARG A 366 39.31 -14.11 9.46
N THR A 367 40.08 -13.43 10.29
CA THR A 367 40.94 -14.08 11.30
C THR A 367 40.09 -14.85 12.31
N SER A 368 39.00 -14.24 12.81
CA SER A 368 38.12 -14.89 13.78
C SER A 368 37.41 -16.15 13.24
N LEU A 369 37.09 -16.17 11.94
CA LEU A 369 36.40 -17.28 11.27
C LEU A 369 37.35 -18.29 10.60
N SER A 370 38.66 -18.01 10.61
CA SER A 370 39.67 -18.78 9.86
C SER A 370 39.71 -20.27 10.19
N ALA A 371 39.49 -20.64 11.46
CA ALA A 371 39.48 -22.03 11.89
C ALA A 371 38.28 -22.81 11.33
N GLU A 372 37.11 -22.17 11.25
CA GLU A 372 35.89 -22.80 10.72
C GLU A 372 35.87 -22.81 9.19
N PHE A 373 36.44 -21.80 8.54
CA PHE A 373 36.45 -21.68 7.08
C PHE A 373 37.68 -22.34 6.43
N ALA A 374 38.54 -22.98 7.22
CA ALA A 374 39.77 -23.59 6.75
C ALA A 374 39.52 -24.59 5.60
N GLY A 375 40.09 -24.31 4.43
CA GLY A 375 40.00 -25.18 3.24
C GLY A 375 38.73 -25.00 2.41
N LEU A 376 37.81 -24.12 2.81
CA LEU A 376 36.66 -23.74 2.00
C LEU A 376 37.05 -22.63 0.99
N ARG A 377 36.35 -22.57 -0.14
CA ARG A 377 36.53 -21.51 -1.13
C ARG A 377 35.74 -20.29 -0.70
N GLU A 378 36.28 -19.09 -0.94
CA GLU A 378 35.52 -17.85 -0.74
C GLU A 378 34.26 -17.86 -1.61
N ASP A 379 33.17 -17.38 -1.03
CA ASP A 379 31.88 -17.27 -1.68
C ASP A 379 31.15 -15.98 -1.24
N ALA A 380 29.83 -15.94 -1.39
CA ALA A 380 29.03 -14.78 -0.96
C ALA A 380 29.20 -14.46 0.54
N THR A 381 29.74 -15.37 1.35
CA THR A 381 29.98 -15.17 2.78
C THR A 381 30.97 -14.02 3.02
N GLU A 382 32.14 -14.04 2.39
CA GLU A 382 33.16 -12.99 2.51
C GLU A 382 32.66 -11.65 1.94
N GLU A 383 31.92 -11.70 0.83
CA GLU A 383 31.26 -10.53 0.23
C GLU A 383 30.25 -9.90 1.22
N ASN A 384 29.43 -10.73 1.86
CA ASN A 384 28.42 -10.29 2.83
C ASN A 384 29.04 -9.71 4.11
N ILE A 385 30.20 -10.19 4.56
CA ILE A 385 30.91 -9.61 5.71
C ILE A 385 31.29 -8.15 5.41
N GLN A 386 31.83 -7.88 4.22
CA GLN A 386 32.17 -6.50 3.82
C GLN A 386 30.94 -5.59 3.86
N ALA A 387 29.81 -6.02 3.30
CA ALA A 387 28.57 -5.25 3.32
C ALA A 387 28.08 -4.99 4.76
N ARG A 388 28.12 -5.98 5.66
CA ARG A 388 27.72 -5.83 7.07
C ARG A 388 28.61 -4.88 7.86
N ILE A 389 29.92 -4.88 7.59
CA ILE A 389 30.84 -3.91 8.21
C ILE A 389 30.43 -2.48 7.82
N ARG A 390 30.14 -2.26 6.53
CA ARG A 390 29.67 -0.95 6.03
C ARG A 390 28.37 -0.52 6.72
N GLY A 391 27.37 -1.41 6.78
CA GLY A 391 26.13 -1.14 7.50
C GLY A 391 26.37 -0.78 8.97
N THR A 392 27.24 -1.53 9.66
CA THR A 392 27.61 -1.28 11.06
C THR A 392 28.24 0.10 11.27
N LEU A 393 29.14 0.52 10.37
CA LEU A 393 29.77 1.85 10.43
C LEU A 393 28.74 2.98 10.25
N LEU A 394 27.86 2.88 9.25
CA LEU A 394 26.82 3.87 9.01
C LEU A 394 25.86 3.98 10.20
N MET A 395 25.44 2.85 10.76
CA MET A 395 24.60 2.82 11.95
C MET A 395 25.31 3.39 13.17
N ALA A 396 26.61 3.12 13.36
CA ALA A 396 27.38 3.71 14.45
C ALA A 396 27.45 5.24 14.35
N LEU A 397 27.63 5.80 13.14
CA LEU A 397 27.59 7.24 12.90
C LEU A 397 26.18 7.80 13.17
N SER A 398 25.14 7.10 12.69
CA SER A 398 23.74 7.46 12.96
C SER A 398 23.44 7.51 14.45
N ASN A 399 23.81 6.48 15.22
CA ASN A 399 23.60 6.46 16.67
C ASN A 399 24.36 7.57 17.40
N LYS A 400 25.55 7.95 16.91
CA LYS A 400 26.37 8.98 17.56
C LYS A 400 25.86 10.40 17.30
N PHE A 401 25.35 10.67 16.11
CA PHE A 401 25.03 12.03 15.65
C PHE A 401 23.53 12.26 15.37
N GLY A 402 22.69 11.22 15.49
CA GLY A 402 21.23 11.30 15.34
C GLY A 402 20.71 11.36 13.91
N SER A 403 21.57 11.46 12.88
CA SER A 403 21.14 11.44 11.48
C SER A 403 20.64 10.07 11.04
N ILE A 404 19.64 10.00 10.17
CA ILE A 404 19.12 8.72 9.65
C ILE A 404 20.02 8.16 8.54
N VAL A 405 20.18 6.84 8.47
CA VAL A 405 20.84 6.18 7.33
C VAL A 405 19.82 5.96 6.21
N LEU A 406 20.08 6.51 5.03
CA LEU A 406 19.30 6.24 3.82
C LEU A 406 19.94 5.08 3.05
N THR A 407 19.17 4.02 2.79
CA THR A 407 19.66 2.87 2.04
C THR A 407 19.47 3.09 0.53
N THR A 408 20.30 2.40 -0.25
CA THR A 408 20.45 2.65 -1.69
C THR A 408 20.06 1.45 -2.55
N GLY A 409 19.41 0.44 -1.97
CA GLY A 409 18.96 -0.74 -2.70
C GLY A 409 17.75 -0.42 -3.58
N ASN A 410 17.82 -0.78 -4.86
CA ASN A 410 16.73 -0.55 -5.82
C ASN A 410 15.76 -1.73 -5.93
N LYS A 411 14.63 -1.56 -6.64
CA LYS A 411 13.58 -2.59 -6.77
C LYS A 411 14.10 -3.87 -7.38
N SER A 412 14.96 -3.76 -8.39
CA SER A 412 15.54 -4.89 -9.12
C SER A 412 16.40 -5.76 -8.19
N GLU A 413 17.26 -5.13 -7.39
CA GLU A 413 18.10 -5.79 -6.38
C GLU A 413 17.26 -6.44 -5.29
N MET A 414 16.26 -5.73 -4.75
CA MET A 414 15.35 -6.26 -3.73
C MET A 414 14.52 -7.43 -4.24
N ALA A 415 14.07 -7.38 -5.49
CA ALA A 415 13.27 -8.42 -6.12
C ALA A 415 14.03 -9.74 -6.20
N VAL A 416 15.23 -9.75 -6.77
CA VAL A 416 16.03 -10.98 -6.91
C VAL A 416 16.93 -11.28 -5.71
N GLY A 417 16.85 -10.44 -4.66
CA GLY A 417 17.64 -10.56 -3.43
C GLY A 417 19.14 -10.37 -3.62
N TYR A 418 19.53 -9.55 -4.59
CA TYR A 418 20.90 -9.09 -4.82
C TYR A 418 21.26 -8.00 -3.80
N CYS A 419 21.13 -8.36 -2.53
CA CYS A 419 21.31 -7.52 -1.37
C CYS A 419 21.74 -8.35 -0.16
N THR A 420 22.45 -7.71 0.77
CA THR A 420 22.94 -8.31 2.00
C THR A 420 22.11 -7.83 3.18
N LEU A 421 21.43 -8.77 3.85
CA LEU A 421 20.79 -8.49 5.13
C LEU A 421 21.81 -7.95 6.14
N TYR A 422 21.43 -6.84 6.78
CA TYR A 422 22.25 -6.09 7.71
C TYR A 422 23.51 -5.45 7.09
N GLY A 423 23.64 -5.49 5.76
CA GLY A 423 24.66 -4.81 4.98
C GLY A 423 24.10 -3.56 4.31
N ASP A 424 23.95 -3.59 2.98
CA ASP A 424 23.31 -2.52 2.20
C ASP A 424 21.85 -2.25 2.60
N MET A 425 21.19 -3.21 3.24
CA MET A 425 19.84 -3.05 3.79
C MET A 425 19.82 -2.37 5.17
N ALA A 426 20.97 -2.10 5.80
CA ALA A 426 21.04 -1.48 7.11
C ALA A 426 20.77 0.04 7.01
N GLY A 427 19.54 0.45 7.34
CA GLY A 427 19.20 1.86 7.49
C GLY A 427 17.76 2.08 7.91
N GLY A 428 17.37 3.35 8.03
CA GLY A 428 16.04 3.75 8.51
C GLY A 428 15.04 4.00 7.39
N PHE A 429 15.50 4.32 6.18
CA PHE A 429 14.61 4.64 5.06
C PHE A 429 15.23 4.25 3.71
N ALA A 430 14.49 3.51 2.89
CA ALA A 430 14.92 2.94 1.62
C ALA A 430 14.35 3.73 0.43
N VAL A 431 15.06 4.80 0.05
CA VAL A 431 14.54 5.85 -0.85
C VAL A 431 14.09 5.30 -2.20
N ILE A 432 14.90 4.41 -2.80
CA ILE A 432 14.68 3.90 -4.16
C ILE A 432 14.24 2.43 -4.19
N LYS A 433 13.71 1.92 -3.07
CA LYS A 433 13.28 0.51 -2.91
C LYS A 433 12.27 0.06 -3.97
N ASP A 434 11.41 0.98 -4.44
CA ASP A 434 10.38 0.70 -5.45
C ASP A 434 10.72 1.28 -6.84
N ILE A 435 12.00 1.60 -7.08
CA ILE A 435 12.49 2.08 -8.36
C ILE A 435 13.33 1.00 -9.04
N ALA A 436 12.91 0.53 -10.21
CA ALA A 436 13.67 -0.44 -11.01
C ALA A 436 14.98 0.18 -11.54
N LYS A 437 16.03 -0.62 -11.73
CA LYS A 437 17.37 -0.17 -12.16
C LYS A 437 17.32 0.64 -13.45
N THR A 438 16.54 0.21 -14.43
CA THR A 438 16.33 0.94 -15.68
C THR A 438 15.78 2.35 -15.47
N LEU A 439 14.89 2.53 -14.48
CA LEU A 439 14.38 3.84 -14.11
C LEU A 439 15.39 4.65 -13.27
N VAL A 440 16.23 4.02 -12.45
CA VAL A 440 17.34 4.71 -11.75
C VAL A 440 18.21 5.48 -12.75
N TYR A 441 18.62 4.84 -13.84
CA TYR A 441 19.41 5.51 -14.89
C TYR A 441 18.65 6.66 -15.57
N ARG A 442 17.35 6.49 -15.85
CA ARG A 442 16.51 7.55 -16.44
C ARG A 442 16.36 8.75 -15.49
N LEU A 443 16.17 8.50 -14.20
CA LEU A 443 16.06 9.54 -13.17
C LEU A 443 17.37 10.31 -12.99
N CYS A 444 18.52 9.64 -13.05
CA CYS A 444 19.81 10.33 -13.01
C CYS A 444 20.00 11.27 -14.21
N ARG A 445 19.68 10.80 -15.42
CA ARG A 445 19.73 11.63 -16.64
C ARG A 445 18.75 12.79 -16.56
N TYR A 446 17.53 12.55 -16.10
CA TYR A 446 16.54 13.60 -15.84
C TYR A 446 17.10 14.63 -14.87
N ARG A 447 17.65 14.21 -13.72
CA ARG A 447 18.15 15.13 -12.69
C ARG A 447 19.33 15.96 -13.18
N ASN A 448 20.22 15.41 -14.00
CA ASN A 448 21.30 16.17 -14.60
C ASN A 448 20.79 17.24 -15.59
N ALA A 449 19.78 16.90 -16.39
CA ALA A 449 19.24 17.78 -17.43
C ALA A 449 18.20 18.82 -16.91
N ALA A 450 17.53 18.51 -15.80
CA ALA A 450 16.39 19.28 -15.30
C ALA A 450 16.76 20.74 -14.97
N THR A 451 15.99 21.67 -15.52
CA THR A 451 16.22 23.12 -15.37
C THR A 451 15.61 23.71 -14.10
N THR A 452 14.81 22.92 -13.40
CA THR A 452 14.11 23.29 -12.16
C THR A 452 15.03 23.29 -10.95
N PHE A 453 16.20 22.66 -11.03
CA PHE A 453 17.21 22.65 -9.97
C PHE A 453 18.32 23.66 -10.25
N ALA A 454 18.87 24.25 -9.19
CA ALA A 454 19.90 25.29 -9.29
C ALA A 454 21.19 24.79 -9.95
N THR A 455 21.60 23.55 -9.62
CA THR A 455 22.82 22.93 -10.15
C THR A 455 22.47 21.77 -11.05
N ARG A 456 22.98 21.80 -12.29
CA ARG A 456 22.89 20.70 -13.27
C ARG A 456 24.13 19.82 -13.24
N ASP A 457 24.03 18.68 -13.90
CA ASP A 457 25.15 17.75 -14.08
C ASP A 457 25.84 17.37 -12.77
N ILE A 458 25.07 17.15 -11.71
CA ILE A 458 25.61 16.81 -10.38
C ILE A 458 26.08 15.36 -10.29
N ILE A 459 25.51 14.46 -11.10
CA ILE A 459 25.91 13.05 -11.17
C ILE A 459 26.97 12.91 -12.30
N PRO A 460 28.20 12.47 -12.01
CA PRO A 460 29.23 12.28 -13.03
C PRO A 460 28.78 11.34 -14.15
N GLU A 461 28.99 11.74 -15.41
CA GLU A 461 28.56 10.96 -16.60
C GLU A 461 29.14 9.54 -16.62
N ARG A 462 30.36 9.37 -16.12
CA ARG A 462 31.01 8.06 -16.03
C ARG A 462 30.22 7.05 -15.17
N ILE A 463 29.52 7.52 -14.13
CA ILE A 463 28.64 6.68 -13.31
C ILE A 463 27.45 6.16 -14.14
N LEU A 464 26.99 6.93 -15.14
CA LEU A 464 25.85 6.58 -15.99
C LEU A 464 26.21 5.65 -17.15
N THR A 465 27.48 5.61 -17.55
CA THR A 465 27.96 4.79 -18.68
C THR A 465 28.68 3.52 -18.26
N ARG A 466 29.13 3.41 -17.00
CA ARG A 466 29.82 2.22 -16.49
C ARG A 466 28.84 1.08 -16.22
N ALA A 467 29.31 -0.15 -16.41
CA ALA A 467 28.59 -1.34 -15.97
C ALA A 467 28.39 -1.33 -14.44
N PRO A 468 27.20 -1.72 -13.94
CA PRO A 468 26.92 -1.76 -12.52
C PRO A 468 27.67 -2.92 -11.85
N SER A 469 28.17 -2.66 -10.63
CA SER A 469 28.98 -3.60 -9.83
C SER A 469 28.94 -3.23 -8.34
N ALA A 470 28.95 -4.25 -7.48
CA ALA A 470 29.08 -4.12 -6.03
C ALA A 470 30.54 -4.10 -5.52
N GLU A 471 31.52 -4.42 -6.37
CA GLU A 471 32.97 -4.44 -6.06
C GLU A 471 33.34 -5.20 -4.78
N LEU A 472 32.71 -6.37 -4.54
CA LEU A 472 32.94 -7.22 -3.37
C LEU A 472 34.01 -8.30 -3.60
N ARG A 473 34.37 -8.54 -4.88
CA ARG A 473 35.45 -9.43 -5.32
C ARG A 473 36.08 -8.91 -6.63
N GLU A 474 37.23 -9.46 -7.02
CA GLU A 474 37.95 -9.04 -8.22
C GLU A 474 37.10 -9.13 -9.50
N SER A 475 37.10 -8.04 -10.28
CA SER A 475 36.43 -7.90 -11.58
C SER A 475 34.94 -8.27 -11.61
N GLN A 476 34.23 -8.08 -10.49
CA GLN A 476 32.80 -8.40 -10.36
C GLN A 476 31.93 -7.51 -11.26
N THR A 477 30.94 -8.10 -11.93
CA THR A 477 29.81 -7.37 -12.51
C THR A 477 28.48 -8.02 -12.14
N ASP A 478 27.39 -7.25 -12.10
CA ASP A 478 26.07 -7.79 -11.75
C ASP A 478 25.59 -8.84 -12.78
N GLN A 479 26.04 -8.71 -14.03
CA GLN A 479 25.76 -9.64 -15.14
C GLN A 479 26.39 -11.02 -14.95
N ASP A 480 27.34 -11.18 -14.03
CA ASP A 480 27.90 -12.49 -13.68
C ASP A 480 26.82 -13.41 -13.08
N SER A 481 25.79 -12.83 -12.46
CA SER A 481 24.78 -13.56 -11.67
C SER A 481 23.33 -13.33 -12.10
N LEU A 482 23.07 -12.35 -12.97
CA LEU A 482 21.73 -11.94 -13.38
C LEU A 482 21.67 -11.68 -14.90
N PRO A 483 20.49 -11.83 -15.54
CA PRO A 483 20.30 -11.29 -16.89
C PRO A 483 20.47 -9.76 -16.89
N SER A 484 20.56 -9.15 -18.07
CA SER A 484 20.65 -7.69 -18.16
C SER A 484 19.46 -7.02 -17.46
N TYR A 485 19.66 -5.82 -16.91
CA TYR A 485 18.60 -5.13 -16.19
C TYR A 485 17.39 -4.81 -17.06
N GLU A 486 17.55 -4.62 -18.38
CA GLU A 486 16.41 -4.46 -19.29
C GLU A 486 15.52 -5.71 -19.33
N VAL A 487 16.14 -6.90 -19.35
CA VAL A 487 15.42 -8.18 -19.35
C VAL A 487 14.84 -8.47 -17.96
N LEU A 488 15.64 -8.27 -16.91
CA LEU A 488 15.25 -8.50 -15.53
C LEU A 488 14.06 -7.62 -15.13
N ASP A 489 14.14 -6.32 -15.39
CA ASP A 489 13.09 -5.37 -15.01
C ASP A 489 11.80 -5.61 -15.79
N ALA A 490 11.90 -6.03 -17.06
CA ALA A 490 10.74 -6.39 -17.86
C ALA A 490 10.02 -7.64 -17.33
N ILE A 491 10.78 -8.70 -17.01
CA ILE A 491 10.23 -9.92 -16.39
C ILE A 491 9.65 -9.60 -15.01
N MET A 492 10.37 -8.82 -14.20
CA MET A 492 9.92 -8.41 -12.86
C MET A 492 8.60 -7.63 -12.93
N ARG A 493 8.47 -6.66 -13.84
CA ARG A 493 7.23 -5.91 -14.03
C ARG A 493 6.07 -6.85 -14.39
N MET A 494 6.24 -7.69 -15.40
CA MET A 494 5.17 -8.59 -15.83
C MET A 494 4.78 -9.58 -14.72
N TYR A 495 5.73 -10.05 -13.92
CA TYR A 495 5.48 -11.04 -12.88
C TYR A 495 4.94 -10.44 -11.58
N MET A 496 5.50 -9.32 -11.10
CA MET A 496 5.18 -8.73 -9.80
C MET A 496 4.14 -7.61 -9.86
N GLU A 497 4.07 -6.86 -10.96
CA GLU A 497 3.16 -5.71 -11.09
C GLU A 497 1.92 -6.04 -11.93
N GLU A 498 2.06 -6.93 -12.92
CA GLU A 498 0.99 -7.32 -13.84
C GLU A 498 0.43 -8.73 -13.57
N ASP A 499 0.92 -9.43 -12.54
CA ASP A 499 0.53 -10.79 -12.14
C ASP A 499 0.47 -11.83 -13.29
N ARG A 500 1.31 -11.67 -14.32
CA ARG A 500 1.33 -12.57 -15.48
C ARG A 500 1.91 -13.93 -15.15
N SER A 501 1.38 -14.97 -15.81
CA SER A 501 1.93 -16.31 -15.69
C SER A 501 3.31 -16.43 -16.35
N LEU A 502 4.10 -17.43 -15.94
CA LEU A 502 5.41 -17.70 -16.55
C LEU A 502 5.30 -17.99 -18.06
N ASP A 503 4.18 -18.57 -18.50
CA ASP A 503 3.92 -18.88 -19.90
C ASP A 503 3.61 -17.61 -20.70
N ASP A 504 2.85 -16.67 -20.12
CA ASP A 504 2.58 -15.37 -20.76
C ASP A 504 3.84 -14.52 -20.89
N ILE A 505 4.70 -14.54 -19.86
CA ILE A 505 5.98 -13.81 -19.90
C ILE A 505 6.91 -14.41 -20.97
N ALA A 506 6.95 -15.74 -21.10
CA ALA A 506 7.71 -16.40 -22.16
C ALA A 506 7.12 -16.10 -23.55
N ALA A 507 5.79 -16.12 -23.68
CA ALA A 507 5.09 -15.76 -24.91
C ALA A 507 5.30 -14.30 -25.32
N ALA A 508 5.56 -13.40 -24.36
CA ALA A 508 5.93 -12.02 -24.59
C ALA A 508 7.37 -11.83 -25.13
N GLY A 509 8.13 -12.92 -25.35
CA GLY A 509 9.43 -12.91 -26.01
C GLY A 509 10.63 -13.06 -25.07
N HIS A 510 10.42 -13.32 -23.78
CA HIS A 510 11.50 -13.58 -22.82
C HIS A 510 11.95 -15.05 -22.84
N ALA A 511 13.26 -15.29 -22.74
CA ALA A 511 13.79 -16.65 -22.70
C ALA A 511 13.29 -17.40 -21.47
N ARG A 512 12.74 -18.61 -21.66
CA ARG A 512 12.14 -19.40 -20.58
C ARG A 512 13.09 -19.60 -19.39
N ALA A 513 14.38 -19.82 -19.67
CA ALA A 513 15.41 -19.96 -18.64
C ALA A 513 15.55 -18.72 -17.74
N ASP A 514 15.45 -17.51 -18.32
CA ASP A 514 15.53 -16.26 -17.56
C ASP A 514 14.26 -16.04 -16.73
N VAL A 515 13.08 -16.32 -17.31
CA VAL A 515 11.79 -16.23 -16.61
C VAL A 515 11.78 -17.15 -15.39
N GLU A 516 12.16 -18.41 -15.55
CA GLU A 516 12.21 -19.39 -14.45
C GLU A 516 13.26 -19.01 -13.40
N ARG A 517 14.42 -18.49 -13.81
CA ARG A 517 15.48 -18.05 -12.91
C ARG A 517 15.05 -16.84 -12.08
N VAL A 518 14.53 -15.79 -12.73
CA VAL A 518 14.11 -14.55 -12.08
C VAL A 518 12.96 -14.80 -11.11
N THR A 519 11.90 -15.50 -11.54
CA THR A 519 10.76 -15.84 -10.67
C THR A 519 11.16 -16.70 -9.47
N ARG A 520 12.08 -17.67 -9.66
CA ARG A 520 12.65 -18.44 -8.55
C ARG A 520 13.41 -17.56 -7.56
N LEU A 521 14.25 -16.65 -8.04
CA LEU A 521 15.00 -15.71 -7.18
C LEU A 521 14.05 -14.80 -6.40
N ILE A 522 13.00 -14.30 -7.06
CA ILE A 522 11.95 -13.51 -6.40
C ILE A 522 11.34 -14.30 -5.23
N LYS A 523 10.93 -15.55 -5.48
CA LYS A 523 10.33 -16.39 -4.43
C LYS A 523 11.29 -16.70 -3.27
N VAL A 524 12.54 -17.06 -3.55
CA VAL A 524 13.50 -17.48 -2.51
C VAL A 524 13.95 -16.31 -1.63
N ASN A 525 13.96 -15.08 -2.16
CA ASN A 525 14.44 -13.90 -1.43
C ASN A 525 13.35 -13.11 -0.69
N GLU A 526 12.15 -13.67 -0.60
CA GLU A 526 11.04 -13.11 0.17
C GLU A 526 11.42 -12.77 1.63
N TYR A 527 12.18 -13.65 2.28
CA TYR A 527 12.64 -13.41 3.66
C TYR A 527 13.54 -12.18 3.82
N LYS A 528 14.27 -11.78 2.76
CA LYS A 528 15.09 -10.56 2.78
C LYS A 528 14.20 -9.33 2.66
N ARG A 529 13.27 -9.32 1.70
CA ARG A 529 12.38 -8.17 1.45
C ARG A 529 11.54 -7.79 2.66
N ARG A 530 11.13 -8.76 3.48
CA ARG A 530 10.40 -8.51 4.74
C ARG A 530 11.18 -7.76 5.81
N GLN A 531 12.50 -7.76 5.71
CA GLN A 531 13.39 -7.05 6.64
C GLN A 531 13.97 -5.78 6.00
N ALA A 532 13.61 -5.48 4.75
CA ALA A 532 13.99 -4.24 4.13
C ALA A 532 13.36 -3.07 4.88
N PRO A 533 14.09 -1.95 5.07
CA PRO A 533 13.51 -0.75 5.65
C PRO A 533 12.26 -0.30 4.88
N ILE A 534 11.44 0.50 5.55
CA ILE A 534 10.36 1.22 4.88
C ILE A 534 10.94 2.17 3.84
N GLY A 535 10.22 2.37 2.75
CA GLY A 535 10.66 3.17 1.62
C GLY A 535 9.48 3.67 0.82
N ILE A 536 9.74 4.60 -0.11
CA ILE A 536 8.71 5.25 -0.90
C ILE A 536 8.13 4.24 -1.91
N ARG A 537 6.81 4.10 -1.89
CA ARG A 537 6.05 3.26 -2.81
C ARG A 537 5.57 4.07 -4.01
N ARG A 538 5.77 3.52 -5.19
CA ARG A 538 5.33 4.06 -6.48
C ARG A 538 4.28 3.16 -7.14
N ASP A 539 4.34 1.86 -6.92
CA ASP A 539 3.47 0.89 -7.59
C ASP A 539 2.32 0.40 -6.71
N VAL A 540 1.23 0.06 -7.39
CA VAL A 540 0.01 -0.47 -6.78
C VAL A 540 0.25 -1.84 -6.14
N VAL A 541 1.18 -2.63 -6.68
CA VAL A 541 1.54 -3.98 -6.21
C VAL A 541 2.97 -3.98 -5.69
N THR A 542 3.14 -3.59 -4.43
CA THR A 542 4.37 -3.83 -3.67
C THR A 542 3.98 -4.67 -2.47
N VAL A 543 4.54 -5.88 -2.39
CA VAL A 543 4.22 -6.90 -1.38
C VAL A 543 4.37 -6.31 0.03
N ARG A 544 3.26 -6.16 0.76
CA ARG A 544 3.29 -5.82 2.20
C ARG A 544 3.92 -6.94 3.01
N MET A 545 4.29 -6.64 4.25
CA MET A 545 4.60 -7.67 5.24
C MET A 545 3.41 -8.64 5.48
N ASP A 546 2.19 -8.19 5.14
CA ASP A 546 0.92 -8.90 5.29
C ASP A 546 0.42 -9.60 4.01
N ASP A 547 0.94 -9.26 2.82
CA ASP A 547 0.57 -9.87 1.54
C ASP A 547 1.37 -11.17 1.31
N VAL A 548 1.04 -12.23 2.04
CA VAL A 548 1.97 -13.37 2.18
C VAL A 548 1.47 -14.69 1.57
N ALA A 549 2.26 -15.20 0.62
CA ALA A 549 2.40 -16.63 0.34
C ALA A 549 3.36 -17.31 1.36
N PRO A 550 3.05 -18.53 1.87
CA PRO A 550 3.78 -19.15 2.99
C PRO A 550 5.27 -19.45 2.69
N GLN A 551 6.13 -19.26 3.70
CA GLN A 551 7.60 -19.43 3.66
C GLN A 551 8.08 -20.86 3.30
N ARG A 552 7.20 -21.86 3.31
CA ARG A 552 7.44 -23.20 2.74
C ARG A 552 6.16 -23.72 2.09
N GLY A 553 6.07 -23.57 0.78
CA GLY A 553 4.99 -24.13 -0.04
C GLY A 553 5.48 -24.44 -1.45
N ALA A 554 5.55 -25.73 -1.78
CA ALA A 554 5.66 -26.20 -3.16
C ALA A 554 4.28 -26.05 -3.81
N TRP A 555 3.97 -24.82 -4.22
CA TRP A 555 2.77 -24.52 -4.99
C TRP A 555 3.16 -24.36 -6.45
N ARG A 556 2.66 -25.26 -7.31
CA ARG A 556 2.62 -25.11 -8.76
C ARG A 556 1.15 -24.86 -9.09
N GLY A 557 0.79 -23.61 -9.32
CA GLY A 557 -0.56 -23.20 -9.71
C GLY A 557 -0.52 -22.64 -11.11
N ALA A 558 -1.30 -23.26 -12.00
CA ALA A 558 -1.62 -22.75 -13.33
C ALA A 558 -2.66 -21.63 -13.21
N ALA A 559 -2.59 -20.68 -14.16
CA ALA A 559 -3.47 -19.53 -14.28
C ALA A 559 -4.94 -19.92 -14.52
N THR A 560 -5.87 -19.11 -14.00
CA THR A 560 -7.26 -19.07 -14.47
C THR A 560 -7.71 -17.63 -14.72
N GLU A 561 -8.27 -17.40 -15.91
CA GLU A 561 -9.07 -16.22 -16.27
C GLU A 561 -10.58 -16.54 -16.10
N CYS A 562 -11.28 -15.55 -15.52
CA CYS A 562 -12.66 -15.10 -15.77
C CYS A 562 -13.89 -16.06 -15.70
N PRO A 563 -15.10 -15.49 -15.43
CA PRO A 563 -16.16 -16.16 -14.66
C PRO A 563 -16.93 -17.16 -15.50
N THR A 564 -16.71 -18.44 -15.21
CA THR A 564 -17.54 -19.53 -15.74
C THR A 564 -18.61 -19.89 -14.72
N ARG A 565 -19.85 -20.09 -15.18
CA ARG A 565 -20.89 -20.73 -14.36
C ARG A 565 -20.35 -22.08 -13.91
N HIS A 566 -20.03 -22.22 -12.61
CA HIS A 566 -19.50 -23.46 -12.06
C HIS A 566 -20.48 -24.60 -12.30
N THR A 567 -20.06 -25.66 -13.01
CA THR A 567 -20.90 -26.81 -13.38
C THR A 567 -20.89 -27.93 -12.33
N MET A 568 -20.06 -27.82 -11.30
CA MET A 568 -19.93 -28.81 -10.22
C MET A 568 -19.91 -28.17 -8.84
N LYS A 569 -20.34 -28.93 -7.84
CA LYS A 569 -20.32 -28.55 -6.42
C LYS A 569 -19.64 -29.62 -5.57
N ARG A 570 -19.01 -29.21 -4.48
CA ARG A 570 -18.61 -30.10 -3.38
C ARG A 570 -19.64 -30.03 -2.28
N ILE A 571 -20.14 -31.19 -1.89
CA ILE A 571 -21.05 -31.39 -0.76
C ILE A 571 -20.23 -31.95 0.41
N THR A 572 -20.17 -31.19 1.49
CA THR A 572 -19.51 -31.59 2.75
C THR A 572 -20.59 -31.83 3.81
N ALA A 573 -20.77 -33.08 4.24
CA ALA A 573 -21.74 -33.45 5.28
C ALA A 573 -21.02 -33.91 6.55
N ILE A 574 -21.31 -33.25 7.68
CA ILE A 574 -20.84 -33.67 9.00
C ILE A 574 -22.01 -34.37 9.70
N ILE A 575 -21.90 -35.67 9.94
CA ILE A 575 -23.00 -36.52 10.46
C ILE A 575 -22.59 -37.30 11.73
N LYS A 576 -23.55 -37.99 12.34
CA LYS A 576 -23.29 -38.95 13.42
C LYS A 576 -22.52 -40.18 12.89
N PRO A 577 -21.49 -40.70 13.58
CA PRO A 577 -20.66 -41.80 13.07
C PRO A 577 -21.45 -43.05 12.68
N PHE A 578 -22.45 -43.45 13.47
CA PHE A 578 -23.26 -44.65 13.20
C PHE A 578 -24.20 -44.52 11.98
N LYS A 579 -24.36 -43.32 11.42
CA LYS A 579 -25.16 -43.08 10.20
C LYS A 579 -24.35 -43.20 8.92
N LEU A 580 -23.03 -43.42 9.02
CA LEU A 580 -22.15 -43.46 7.85
C LEU A 580 -22.55 -44.55 6.85
N ASP A 581 -22.87 -45.76 7.31
CA ASP A 581 -23.23 -46.87 6.42
C ASP A 581 -24.55 -46.61 5.69
N GLU A 582 -25.57 -46.11 6.41
CA GLU A 582 -26.87 -45.74 5.82
C GLU A 582 -26.72 -44.60 4.79
N VAL A 583 -25.90 -43.59 5.09
CA VAL A 583 -25.64 -42.48 4.15
C VAL A 583 -24.84 -42.95 2.94
N ARG A 584 -23.87 -43.85 3.11
CA ARG A 584 -23.13 -44.45 1.98
C ARG A 584 -24.06 -45.24 1.06
N GLU A 585 -24.98 -46.02 1.62
CA GLU A 585 -25.95 -46.80 0.83
C GLU A 585 -26.92 -45.89 0.07
N ALA A 586 -27.47 -44.86 0.74
CA ALA A 586 -28.34 -43.87 0.09
C ALA A 586 -27.63 -43.10 -1.04
N LEU A 587 -26.34 -42.77 -0.86
CA LEU A 587 -25.54 -42.13 -1.90
C LEU A 587 -25.27 -43.06 -3.09
N ALA A 588 -25.09 -44.36 -2.84
CA ALA A 588 -24.92 -45.34 -3.92
C ALA A 588 -26.20 -45.51 -4.76
N GLU A 589 -27.39 -45.42 -4.15
CA GLU A 589 -28.68 -45.49 -4.85
C GLU A 589 -28.90 -44.32 -5.82
N VAL A 590 -28.32 -43.15 -5.52
CA VAL A 590 -28.33 -41.98 -6.42
C VAL A 590 -27.15 -41.97 -7.40
N GLY A 591 -26.40 -43.08 -7.50
CA GLY A 591 -25.34 -43.26 -8.51
C GLY A 591 -23.95 -42.79 -8.09
N LEU A 592 -23.75 -42.38 -6.83
CA LEU A 592 -22.45 -41.90 -6.34
C LEU A 592 -21.63 -43.04 -5.76
N THR A 593 -20.51 -43.35 -6.43
CA THR A 593 -19.62 -44.45 -6.04
C THR A 593 -18.32 -43.99 -5.38
N GLY A 594 -17.99 -42.70 -5.47
CA GLY A 594 -16.82 -42.08 -4.87
C GLY A 594 -17.20 -41.10 -3.76
N LEU A 595 -16.67 -41.32 -2.56
CA LEU A 595 -16.77 -40.38 -1.45
C LEU A 595 -15.49 -40.41 -0.60
N THR A 596 -15.18 -39.30 0.07
CA THR A 596 -14.09 -39.22 1.03
C THR A 596 -14.66 -39.09 2.44
N VAL A 597 -14.19 -39.94 3.35
CA VAL A 597 -14.60 -39.91 4.77
C VAL A 597 -13.43 -39.43 5.62
N THR A 598 -13.68 -38.50 6.54
CA THR A 598 -12.73 -38.06 7.56
C THR A 598 -13.40 -38.09 8.92
N GLU A 599 -12.76 -38.71 9.90
CA GLU A 599 -13.20 -38.59 11.30
C GLU A 599 -12.91 -37.19 11.83
N VAL A 600 -13.91 -36.55 12.43
CA VAL A 600 -13.79 -35.19 12.99
C VAL A 600 -14.43 -35.13 14.36
N LYS A 601 -14.15 -34.08 15.13
CA LYS A 601 -14.84 -33.83 16.40
C LYS A 601 -15.64 -32.54 16.32
N GLY A 602 -16.86 -32.55 16.85
CA GLY A 602 -17.76 -31.41 16.86
C GLY A 602 -18.03 -30.91 18.28
N PHE A 603 -18.06 -29.58 18.43
CA PHE A 603 -18.52 -28.89 19.64
C PHE A 603 -19.81 -28.12 19.33
N GLY A 604 -20.83 -28.19 20.18
CA GLY A 604 -22.11 -27.56 19.89
C GLY A 604 -23.15 -27.74 21.00
N ARG A 605 -24.43 -27.49 20.69
CA ARG A 605 -25.54 -27.55 21.67
C ARG A 605 -25.76 -28.93 22.33
N GLN A 606 -25.12 -29.98 21.81
CA GLN A 606 -25.10 -31.29 22.43
C GLN A 606 -24.12 -31.23 23.62
N LYS A 607 -24.64 -31.17 24.85
CA LYS A 607 -23.81 -31.11 26.06
C LYS A 607 -22.92 -32.36 26.14
N GLY A 608 -21.62 -32.15 26.35
CA GLY A 608 -20.66 -33.23 26.62
C GLY A 608 -21.04 -34.05 27.85
N HIS A 609 -20.57 -35.29 27.92
CA HIS A 609 -20.74 -36.15 29.09
C HIS A 609 -19.41 -36.27 29.85
N THR A 610 -19.49 -36.54 31.15
CA THR A 610 -18.31 -36.76 31.99
C THR A 610 -17.91 -38.24 31.92
N GLU A 611 -16.66 -38.52 31.58
CA GLU A 611 -16.07 -39.87 31.62
C GLU A 611 -14.98 -39.93 32.69
N LEU A 612 -14.91 -41.07 33.39
CA LEU A 612 -13.89 -41.32 34.40
C LEU A 612 -12.71 -42.07 33.76
N TYR A 613 -11.57 -41.40 33.59
CA TYR A 613 -10.36 -42.01 33.05
C TYR A 613 -9.26 -42.04 34.11
N ARG A 614 -8.82 -43.26 34.47
CA ARG A 614 -7.79 -43.50 35.51
C ARG A 614 -8.07 -42.80 36.85
N GLY A 615 -9.33 -42.75 37.27
CA GLY A 615 -9.73 -42.20 38.56
C GLY A 615 -9.93 -40.68 38.61
N ALA A 616 -9.83 -39.97 37.48
CA ALA A 616 -10.20 -38.56 37.38
C ALA A 616 -11.38 -38.37 36.42
N GLU A 617 -12.33 -37.51 36.80
CA GLU A 617 -13.44 -37.10 35.94
C GLU A 617 -12.95 -36.13 34.86
N TYR A 618 -13.18 -36.47 33.59
CA TYR A 618 -12.91 -35.60 32.44
C TYR A 618 -14.23 -35.28 31.73
N VAL A 619 -14.46 -34.00 31.45
CA VAL A 619 -15.60 -33.55 30.65
C VAL A 619 -15.22 -33.67 29.17
N VAL A 620 -15.95 -34.50 28.42
CA VAL A 620 -15.75 -34.66 26.97
C VAL A 620 -16.56 -33.58 26.24
N ASP A 621 -15.94 -32.43 25.99
CA ASP A 621 -16.60 -31.32 25.29
C ASP A 621 -16.79 -31.58 23.79
N PHE A 622 -15.87 -32.33 23.18
CA PHE A 622 -15.83 -32.59 21.74
C PHE A 622 -16.34 -33.99 21.42
N LEU A 623 -17.49 -34.08 20.75
CA LEU A 623 -18.12 -35.35 20.39
C LEU A 623 -17.64 -35.84 19.02
N PRO A 624 -17.35 -37.14 18.86
CA PRO A 624 -16.98 -37.72 17.56
C PRO A 624 -18.08 -37.54 16.52
N LYS A 625 -17.67 -37.17 15.30
CA LYS A 625 -18.49 -36.99 14.10
C LYS A 625 -17.75 -37.54 12.89
N VAL A 626 -18.47 -37.74 11.81
CA VAL A 626 -17.87 -38.13 10.53
C VAL A 626 -18.15 -37.03 9.51
N LYS A 627 -17.11 -36.58 8.81
CA LYS A 627 -17.21 -35.66 7.68
C LYS A 627 -17.13 -36.48 6.38
N ILE A 628 -18.12 -36.30 5.53
CA ILE A 628 -18.20 -36.89 4.19
C ILE A 628 -18.03 -35.76 3.18
N ASP A 629 -17.09 -35.91 2.25
CA ASP A 629 -16.89 -35.00 1.13
C ASP A 629 -17.18 -35.74 -0.19
N VAL A 630 -18.09 -35.19 -0.99
CA VAL A 630 -18.43 -35.68 -2.33
C VAL A 630 -18.40 -34.49 -3.30
N VAL A 631 -17.88 -34.69 -4.51
CA VAL A 631 -18.01 -33.73 -5.60
C VAL A 631 -19.08 -34.28 -6.55
N VAL A 632 -19.97 -33.42 -7.03
CA VAL A 632 -21.07 -33.81 -7.93
C VAL A 632 -21.30 -32.73 -9.00
N ALA A 633 -21.87 -33.11 -10.13
CA ALA A 633 -22.39 -32.16 -11.12
C ALA A 633 -23.61 -31.39 -10.57
N ASN A 634 -23.90 -30.21 -11.13
CA ASN A 634 -24.96 -29.32 -10.62
C ASN A 634 -26.35 -29.97 -10.58
N ASP A 635 -26.68 -30.84 -11.54
CA ASP A 635 -27.96 -31.55 -11.62
C ASP A 635 -28.10 -32.65 -10.55
N GLN A 636 -26.98 -33.12 -10.00
CA GLN A 636 -26.91 -34.12 -8.93
C GLN A 636 -26.89 -33.52 -7.53
N VAL A 637 -26.85 -32.18 -7.38
CA VAL A 637 -26.78 -31.52 -6.07
C VAL A 637 -28.00 -31.86 -5.22
N ASP A 638 -29.20 -31.58 -5.71
CA ASP A 638 -30.43 -31.79 -4.95
C ASP A 638 -30.68 -33.28 -4.62
N PRO A 639 -30.56 -34.23 -5.58
CA PRO A 639 -30.63 -35.67 -5.28
C PRO A 639 -29.64 -36.10 -4.19
N THR A 640 -28.41 -35.57 -4.21
CA THR A 640 -27.38 -35.89 -3.21
C THR A 640 -27.72 -35.32 -1.83
N LEU A 641 -28.21 -34.08 -1.78
CA LEU A 641 -28.64 -33.46 -0.53
C LEU A 641 -29.81 -34.22 0.08
N ASP A 642 -30.80 -34.59 -0.72
CA ASP A 642 -31.97 -35.34 -0.26
C ASP A 642 -31.60 -36.73 0.26
N ALA A 643 -30.68 -37.44 -0.41
CA ALA A 643 -30.17 -38.74 0.04
C ALA A 643 -29.47 -38.64 1.40
N ILE A 644 -28.57 -37.65 1.58
CA ILE A 644 -27.86 -37.45 2.85
C ILE A 644 -28.84 -37.03 3.95
N ILE A 645 -29.76 -36.11 3.67
CA ILE A 645 -30.75 -35.63 4.64
C ILE A 645 -31.66 -36.79 5.07
N GLY A 646 -32.15 -37.59 4.12
CA GLY A 646 -33.03 -38.72 4.38
C GLY A 646 -32.39 -39.78 5.27
N ALA A 647 -31.14 -40.16 4.98
CA ALA A 647 -30.42 -41.19 5.75
C ALA A 647 -29.86 -40.69 7.09
N ALA A 648 -29.37 -39.44 7.16
CA ALA A 648 -28.70 -38.93 8.36
C ALA A 648 -29.67 -38.37 9.42
N ARG A 649 -30.89 -37.96 9.04
CA ARG A 649 -31.85 -37.29 9.94
C ARG A 649 -32.48 -38.31 10.89
N THR A 650 -32.27 -38.11 12.19
CA THR A 650 -32.92 -38.88 13.27
C THR A 650 -33.92 -38.04 14.08
N GLY A 651 -33.99 -36.73 13.81
CA GLY A 651 -34.86 -35.77 14.50
C GLY A 651 -34.34 -35.38 15.89
N LYS A 652 -33.13 -35.80 16.25
CA LYS A 652 -32.50 -35.50 17.53
C LYS A 652 -31.38 -34.48 17.36
N ILE A 653 -31.08 -33.75 18.43
CA ILE A 653 -29.94 -32.81 18.46
C ILE A 653 -28.65 -33.56 18.04
N GLY A 654 -27.85 -32.89 17.21
CA GLY A 654 -26.54 -33.38 16.76
C GLY A 654 -26.54 -34.21 15.48
N ASP A 655 -27.63 -34.24 14.70
CA ASP A 655 -27.73 -34.99 13.43
C ASP A 655 -26.70 -34.55 12.39
N GLY A 656 -26.35 -33.26 12.34
CA GLY A 656 -25.28 -32.81 11.45
C GLY A 656 -25.48 -31.45 10.81
N LYS A 657 -24.59 -31.12 9.87
CA LYS A 657 -24.71 -29.99 8.94
C LYS A 657 -24.20 -30.42 7.57
N ILE A 658 -24.79 -29.86 6.51
CA ILE A 658 -24.32 -30.02 5.14
C ILE A 658 -23.93 -28.65 4.61
N PHE A 659 -22.81 -28.57 3.91
CA PHE A 659 -22.30 -27.37 3.23
C PHE A 659 -22.14 -27.68 1.75
N VAL A 660 -22.46 -26.71 0.91
CA VAL A 660 -22.28 -26.79 -0.54
C VAL A 660 -21.33 -25.67 -0.94
N ALA A 661 -20.26 -26.03 -1.66
CA ALA A 661 -19.26 -25.08 -2.15
C ALA A 661 -19.00 -25.33 -3.64
N ASP A 662 -18.63 -24.28 -4.36
CA ASP A 662 -18.38 -24.36 -5.80
C ASP A 662 -17.02 -25.02 -6.07
N ILE A 663 -16.96 -25.90 -7.08
CA ILE A 663 -15.72 -26.52 -7.53
C ILE A 663 -15.39 -25.96 -8.90
N GLU A 664 -14.31 -25.16 -8.95
CA GLU A 664 -13.83 -24.53 -10.17
C GLU A 664 -13.30 -25.56 -11.17
N ARG A 665 -12.63 -26.62 -10.68
CA ARG A 665 -12.04 -27.67 -11.52
C ARG A 665 -11.87 -28.97 -10.75
N ALA A 666 -12.12 -30.10 -11.41
CA ALA A 666 -11.81 -31.44 -10.92
C ALA A 666 -10.94 -32.17 -11.94
N ILE A 667 -9.94 -32.95 -11.49
CA ILE A 667 -9.06 -33.72 -12.38
C ILE A 667 -8.88 -35.13 -11.81
N ARG A 668 -9.17 -36.15 -12.61
CA ARG A 668 -8.93 -37.54 -12.24
C ARG A 668 -7.48 -37.90 -12.54
N ILE A 669 -6.67 -38.03 -11.49
CA ILE A 669 -5.21 -38.24 -11.58
C ILE A 669 -4.81 -39.38 -12.55
N ARG A 670 -5.55 -40.49 -12.56
CA ARG A 670 -5.21 -41.67 -13.37
C ARG A 670 -5.44 -41.47 -14.87
N THR A 671 -6.50 -40.76 -15.25
CA THR A 671 -6.97 -40.67 -16.64
C THR A 671 -6.75 -39.30 -17.25
N GLY A 672 -6.52 -38.27 -16.44
CA GLY A 672 -6.43 -36.88 -16.88
C GLY A 672 -7.79 -36.27 -17.25
N GLU A 673 -8.89 -37.00 -17.05
CA GLU A 673 -10.24 -36.48 -17.26
C GLU A 673 -10.48 -35.28 -16.36
N GLU A 674 -11.15 -34.27 -16.90
CA GLU A 674 -11.43 -33.01 -16.20
C GLU A 674 -12.94 -32.82 -15.98
N ASN A 675 -13.26 -32.07 -14.93
CA ASN A 675 -14.60 -31.61 -14.57
C ASN A 675 -15.60 -32.75 -14.40
N GLU A 676 -16.78 -32.68 -15.02
CA GLU A 676 -17.83 -33.70 -14.86
C GLU A 676 -17.34 -35.11 -15.22
N ALA A 677 -16.41 -35.24 -16.17
CA ALA A 677 -15.81 -36.53 -16.53
C ALA A 677 -14.84 -37.07 -15.48
N ALA A 678 -14.35 -36.22 -14.57
CA ALA A 678 -13.43 -36.60 -13.50
C ALA A 678 -14.13 -37.16 -12.25
N VAL A 679 -15.40 -36.80 -12.07
CA VAL A 679 -16.19 -36.99 -10.84
C VAL A 679 -16.90 -38.33 -10.84
#